data_AF-A0A928JUL6-F1
#
_entry.id   AF-A0A928JUL6-F1
#
_cell.length_a   1.000
_cell.length_b   1.000
_cell.length_c   1.000
_cell.angle_alpha   90.00
_cell.angle_beta   90.00
_cell.angle_gamma   90.00
#
_symmetry.space_group_name_H-M   'P 1'
#
loop_
_entity.id
_entity.type
_entity.pdbx_description
1 polymer ?
#
loop_
_entity_poly.entity_id
_entity_poly.type
_entity_poly.pdbx_seq_one_letter_code
_entity_poly.pdbx_strand_id
1 'polypeptide(L)'
;SINQGAIKASGWNIAEGGSIAKMYMDALSKEYGFSLDMPIEMLPPEALDVVLFGTRGRKIKMNRVTSYGSGTYTNDFEGVINNLKRRYNETNSDYMRADIESVMRDCKCNACEGARLKPQSLSVTVGGYNIYDFCKMSINEEIEVIDNLHLNEKEQMIGKLIIKEIRERLTFLNSVGLDYLSLARDSGTLSGGEAQRIRLATQIGSSLMGVLYILDEPSIGLHQRDNEKLLDTLRHLRDLGNTLIVVEHDEETMMAADWLVDIGPGAGIHGGELIAEGTPEEVMACENSITGQYLSKKRSIPIPERRRKGNGKKITVIGAQENNLKNIDVEFPIGKFIAVTGVSGSGKSSLVNEILYKHLANRLNRAKKHTGKFESMRGLDALDKVINIDQSPIGRTPRSNPATYTGVFNDIRDLYAQTSDAKKKGYKANRFSFNVKGGRCEACQGDGIVKIEMHFLADVYVPCDICKGQRYNRETLDVKFKGKNIYDVLEMTVDEALEFFDSHTKITKKLKTLSDVGLGYIKLGQSATTLSGGEAQRVKLATELAKRSTGKTIYILDEPTTGLHTADVAHLIKVLNALVNTGNTVVVIEHNLDVIKTADYIIDLGPEGGKGGGCIVATGTPEEVAQVEESYTGQYLKKILV
;
A
#
# COMPACT_ATOMS: atom_id res chain seq x y z
N SER A 1 -9.29 -22.92 20.51
CA SER A 1 -10.36 -23.94 20.44
C SER A 1 -11.65 -23.33 19.86
N ILE A 2 -12.69 -24.12 19.56
CA ILE A 2 -13.97 -23.60 19.03
C ILE A 2 -14.61 -22.61 20.02
N ASN A 3 -14.61 -22.92 21.32
CA ASN A 3 -15.12 -22.02 22.37
C ASN A 3 -14.38 -20.68 22.46
N GLN A 4 -13.09 -20.66 22.14
CA GLN A 4 -12.28 -19.44 22.11
C GLN A 4 -12.37 -18.67 20.77
N GLY A 5 -13.36 -19.00 19.93
CA GLY A 5 -13.58 -18.32 18.66
C GLY A 5 -12.61 -18.76 17.55
N ALA A 6 -12.29 -20.05 17.46
CA ALA A 6 -11.52 -20.57 16.34
C ALA A 6 -12.27 -20.44 15.00
N ILE A 7 -13.60 -20.55 15.02
CA ILE A 7 -14.45 -20.29 13.85
C ILE A 7 -14.85 -18.81 13.90
N LYS A 8 -14.31 -18.02 12.97
CA LYS A 8 -14.60 -16.59 12.86
C LYS A 8 -15.33 -16.32 11.55
N ALA A 9 -16.65 -16.48 11.56
CA ALA A 9 -17.52 -16.14 10.44
C ALA A 9 -18.82 -15.51 10.94
N SER A 10 -19.49 -14.76 10.06
CA SER A 10 -20.73 -14.03 10.37
C SER A 10 -21.76 -14.93 11.07
N GLY A 11 -22.06 -14.65 12.34
CA GLY A 11 -23.04 -15.39 13.14
C GLY A 11 -22.56 -16.73 13.72
N TRP A 12 -21.30 -17.13 13.50
CA TRP A 12 -20.72 -18.41 13.95
C TRP A 12 -19.61 -18.28 14.99
N ASN A 13 -19.23 -17.06 15.36
CA ASN A 13 -18.23 -16.82 16.40
C ASN A 13 -18.83 -16.98 17.80
N ILE A 14 -18.49 -18.07 18.50
CA ILE A 14 -18.97 -18.35 19.86
C ILE A 14 -18.45 -17.33 20.87
N ALA A 15 -17.21 -16.86 20.72
CA ALA A 15 -16.58 -15.95 21.67
C ALA A 15 -17.25 -14.56 21.71
N GLU A 16 -18.00 -14.20 20.66
CA GLU A 16 -18.77 -12.94 20.57
C GLU A 16 -20.20 -13.08 21.12
N GLY A 17 -20.52 -14.18 21.79
CA GLY A 17 -21.82 -14.37 22.45
C GLY A 17 -22.93 -14.93 21.54
N GLY A 18 -22.58 -15.53 20.40
CA GLY A 18 -23.53 -16.16 19.48
C GLY A 18 -24.27 -17.36 20.11
N SER A 19 -25.43 -17.11 20.72
CA SER A 19 -26.24 -18.15 21.38
C SER A 19 -26.65 -19.31 20.46
N ILE A 20 -26.89 -19.01 19.18
CA ILE A 20 -27.27 -20.02 18.16
C ILE A 20 -26.06 -20.86 17.76
N ALA A 21 -24.92 -20.23 17.48
CA ALA A 21 -23.70 -20.95 17.13
C ALA A 21 -23.27 -21.91 18.25
N LYS A 22 -23.31 -21.44 19.50
CA LYS A 22 -23.00 -22.26 20.67
C LYS A 22 -23.93 -23.47 20.79
N MET A 23 -25.24 -23.27 20.60
CA MET A 23 -26.23 -24.35 20.63
C MET A 23 -25.91 -25.47 19.62
N TYR A 24 -25.60 -25.11 18.37
CA TYR A 24 -25.24 -26.11 17.35
C TYR A 24 -23.93 -26.82 17.70
N MET A 25 -22.91 -26.09 18.14
CA MET A 25 -21.58 -26.67 18.43
C MET A 25 -21.61 -27.59 19.65
N ASP A 26 -22.37 -27.23 20.69
CA ASP A 26 -22.57 -28.09 21.87
C ASP A 26 -23.31 -29.38 21.52
N ALA A 27 -24.28 -29.32 20.59
CA ALA A 27 -25.00 -30.50 20.12
C ALA A 27 -24.10 -31.43 19.29
N LEU A 28 -23.29 -30.86 18.39
CA LEU A 28 -22.33 -31.63 17.60
C LEU A 28 -21.26 -32.29 18.48
N SER A 29 -20.73 -31.56 19.46
CA SER A 29 -19.75 -32.07 20.43
C SER A 29 -20.26 -33.31 21.16
N LYS A 30 -21.54 -33.32 21.57
CA LYS A 30 -22.17 -34.46 22.24
C LYS A 30 -22.43 -35.64 21.31
N GLU A 31 -22.92 -35.37 20.09
CA GLU A 31 -23.30 -36.42 19.14
C GLU A 31 -22.08 -37.12 18.53
N TYR A 32 -21.02 -36.37 18.23
CA TYR A 32 -19.80 -36.86 17.56
C TYR A 32 -18.60 -37.04 18.50
N GLY A 33 -18.78 -36.80 19.81
CA GLY A 33 -17.81 -37.17 20.84
C GLY A 33 -16.48 -36.40 20.81
N PHE A 34 -16.51 -35.08 20.55
CA PHE A 34 -15.31 -34.24 20.55
C PHE A 34 -15.44 -33.05 21.51
N SER A 35 -14.32 -32.53 22.00
CA SER A 35 -14.30 -31.36 22.90
C SER A 35 -14.20 -30.05 22.12
N LEU A 36 -15.05 -29.06 22.46
CA LEU A 36 -14.99 -27.71 21.92
C LEU A 36 -13.78 -26.89 22.41
N ASP A 37 -13.09 -27.36 23.45
CA ASP A 37 -11.89 -26.75 24.02
C ASP A 37 -10.59 -27.30 23.43
N MET A 38 -10.68 -28.34 22.60
CA MET A 38 -9.55 -28.90 21.87
C MET A 38 -9.01 -27.90 20.81
N PRO A 39 -7.69 -27.85 20.58
CA PRO A 39 -7.13 -27.19 19.39
C PRO A 39 -7.71 -27.77 18.11
N ILE A 40 -7.99 -26.94 17.09
CA ILE A 40 -8.62 -27.40 15.83
C ILE A 40 -7.77 -28.48 15.15
N GLU A 41 -6.44 -28.35 15.20
CA GLU A 41 -5.48 -29.30 14.62
C GLU A 41 -5.57 -30.71 15.25
N MET A 42 -6.13 -30.82 16.45
CA MET A 42 -6.31 -32.09 17.17
C MET A 42 -7.71 -32.67 17.02
N LEU A 43 -8.65 -31.97 16.38
CA LEU A 43 -10.00 -32.48 16.17
C LEU A 43 -9.99 -33.66 15.17
N PRO A 44 -10.82 -34.69 15.39
CA PRO A 44 -11.03 -35.72 14.39
C PRO A 44 -11.48 -35.11 13.04
N PRO A 45 -10.98 -35.59 11.89
CA PRO A 45 -11.38 -35.05 10.58
C PRO A 45 -12.90 -35.07 10.35
N GLU A 46 -13.60 -36.10 10.84
CA GLU A 46 -15.05 -36.21 10.77
C GLU A 46 -15.76 -35.13 11.59
N ALA A 47 -15.25 -34.81 12.79
CA ALA A 47 -15.80 -33.74 13.62
C ALA A 47 -15.68 -32.38 12.91
N LEU A 48 -14.52 -32.12 12.27
CA LEU A 48 -14.32 -30.89 11.51
C LEU A 48 -15.20 -30.84 10.26
N ASP A 49 -15.37 -31.94 9.53
CA ASP A 49 -16.26 -32.03 8.35
C ASP A 49 -17.70 -31.68 8.73
N VAL A 50 -18.23 -32.26 9.80
CA VAL A 50 -19.61 -32.01 10.23
C VAL A 50 -19.80 -30.58 10.71
N VAL A 51 -18.80 -29.99 11.36
CA VAL A 51 -18.83 -28.57 11.76
C VAL A 51 -18.87 -27.65 10.53
N LEU A 52 -18.07 -27.94 9.50
CA LEU A 52 -17.96 -27.07 8.33
C LEU A 52 -19.06 -27.28 7.28
N PHE A 53 -19.42 -28.53 7.01
CA PHE A 53 -20.32 -28.95 5.92
C PHE A 53 -21.63 -29.58 6.40
N GLY A 54 -21.80 -29.73 7.71
CA GLY A 54 -23.07 -30.12 8.30
C GLY A 54 -23.27 -31.61 8.46
N THR A 55 -24.44 -31.98 8.98
CA THR A 55 -24.83 -33.36 9.32
C THR A 55 -25.48 -34.11 8.15
N ARG A 56 -25.52 -33.51 6.95
CA ARG A 56 -26.08 -34.09 5.71
C ARG A 56 -27.49 -34.69 5.90
N GLY A 57 -28.36 -33.96 6.61
CA GLY A 57 -29.74 -34.36 6.88
C GLY A 57 -29.95 -35.19 8.15
N ARG A 58 -28.88 -35.65 8.84
CA ARG A 58 -29.03 -36.29 10.16
C ARG A 58 -29.45 -35.24 11.18
N LYS A 59 -30.60 -35.47 11.82
CA LYS A 59 -31.12 -34.57 12.85
C LYS A 59 -30.36 -34.73 14.16
N ILE A 60 -29.97 -33.62 14.75
CA ILE A 60 -29.29 -33.55 16.04
C ILE A 60 -30.20 -32.87 17.07
N LYS A 61 -30.09 -33.33 18.32
CA LYS A 61 -30.85 -32.77 19.44
C LYS A 61 -30.09 -31.59 20.03
N MET A 62 -30.71 -30.42 19.98
CA MET A 62 -30.12 -29.15 20.37
C MET A 62 -30.89 -28.54 21.55
N ASN A 63 -30.17 -28.05 22.54
CA ASN A 63 -30.76 -27.38 23.69
C ASN A 63 -30.42 -25.89 23.61
N ARG A 64 -31.43 -25.06 23.38
CA ARG A 64 -31.26 -23.60 23.40
C ARG A 64 -31.59 -23.09 24.78
N VAL A 65 -30.66 -22.36 25.39
CA VAL A 65 -30.89 -21.63 26.63
C VAL A 65 -30.92 -20.15 26.28
N THR A 66 -32.03 -19.48 26.60
CA THR A 66 -32.19 -18.03 26.44
C THR A 66 -32.51 -17.41 27.80
N SER A 67 -32.44 -16.08 27.91
CA SER A 67 -32.74 -15.33 29.14
C SER A 67 -34.16 -15.58 29.67
N TYR A 68 -35.07 -16.08 28.84
CA TYR A 68 -36.49 -16.26 29.14
C TYR A 68 -36.91 -17.75 29.28
N GLY A 69 -35.98 -18.70 29.14
CA GLY A 69 -36.27 -20.14 29.26
C GLY A 69 -35.33 -21.04 28.44
N SER A 70 -35.53 -22.36 28.56
CA SER A 70 -34.79 -23.37 27.78
C SER A 70 -35.74 -24.24 26.95
N GLY A 71 -35.32 -24.59 25.75
CA GLY A 71 -36.11 -25.41 24.81
C GLY A 71 -35.24 -26.42 24.09
N THR A 72 -35.81 -27.59 23.79
CA THR A 72 -35.15 -28.65 23.01
C THR A 72 -35.68 -28.61 21.57
N TYR A 73 -34.76 -28.58 20.60
CA TYR A 73 -35.04 -28.57 19.17
C TYR A 73 -34.37 -29.78 18.53
N THR A 74 -35.00 -30.35 17.50
CA THR A 74 -34.41 -31.44 16.71
C THR A 74 -34.41 -31.01 15.26
N ASN A 75 -33.24 -30.66 14.75
CA ASN A 75 -33.06 -30.28 13.35
C ASN A 75 -31.73 -30.81 12.83
N ASP A 76 -31.58 -30.87 11.52
CA ASP A 76 -30.25 -31.04 10.93
C ASP A 76 -29.43 -29.75 11.04
N PHE A 77 -28.13 -29.89 10.83
CA PHE A 77 -27.23 -28.77 10.77
C PHE A 77 -26.63 -28.70 9.37
N GLU A 78 -26.88 -27.59 8.66
CA GLU A 78 -26.41 -27.43 7.27
C GLU A 78 -24.89 -27.23 7.17
N GLY A 79 -24.20 -26.91 8.27
CA GLY A 79 -22.77 -26.61 8.27
C GLY A 79 -22.48 -25.12 8.16
N VAL A 80 -21.35 -24.68 8.72
CA VAL A 80 -20.94 -23.27 8.68
C VAL A 80 -20.79 -22.76 7.24
N ILE A 81 -20.11 -23.52 6.37
CA ILE A 81 -19.81 -23.10 4.98
C ILE A 81 -21.09 -23.01 4.14
N ASN A 82 -21.95 -24.03 4.21
CA ASN A 82 -23.19 -24.05 3.45
C ASN A 82 -24.14 -22.94 3.93
N ASN A 83 -24.21 -22.69 5.25
CA ASN A 83 -24.97 -21.57 5.81
C ASN A 83 -24.50 -20.22 5.25
N LEU A 84 -23.19 -19.97 5.25
CA LEU A 84 -22.62 -18.72 4.73
C LEU A 84 -22.91 -18.56 3.24
N LYS A 85 -22.71 -19.61 2.44
CA LYS A 85 -22.96 -19.61 0.99
C LYS A 85 -24.44 -19.32 0.68
N ARG A 86 -25.36 -19.96 1.39
CA ARG A 86 -26.80 -19.71 1.24
C ARG A 86 -27.16 -18.28 1.63
N ARG A 87 -26.70 -17.81 2.80
CA ARG A 87 -26.95 -16.43 3.27
C ARG A 87 -26.39 -15.37 2.32
N TYR A 88 -25.22 -15.60 1.74
CA TYR A 88 -24.64 -14.71 0.75
C TYR A 88 -25.53 -14.58 -0.51
N ASN A 89 -26.01 -15.72 -1.02
CA ASN A 89 -26.87 -15.76 -2.21
C ASN A 89 -28.28 -15.20 -1.97
N GLU A 90 -28.85 -15.42 -0.78
CA GLU A 90 -30.24 -15.06 -0.46
C GLU A 90 -30.39 -13.64 0.14
N THR A 91 -29.32 -13.05 0.68
CA THR A 91 -29.43 -11.74 1.32
C THR A 91 -29.53 -10.60 0.31
N ASN A 92 -30.40 -9.63 0.61
CA ASN A 92 -30.52 -8.37 -0.11
C ASN A 92 -29.75 -7.22 0.57
N SER A 93 -28.98 -7.51 1.63
CA SER A 93 -28.23 -6.50 2.37
C SER A 93 -26.76 -6.51 1.94
N ASP A 94 -26.30 -5.38 1.38
CA ASP A 94 -24.89 -5.21 0.99
C ASP A 94 -23.94 -5.34 2.19
N TYR A 95 -24.36 -4.86 3.37
CA TYR A 95 -23.61 -5.04 4.61
C TYR A 95 -23.39 -6.52 4.94
N MET A 96 -24.44 -7.33 4.81
CA MET A 96 -24.35 -8.77 5.09
C MET A 96 -23.49 -9.50 4.05
N ARG A 97 -23.58 -9.11 2.77
CA ARG A 97 -22.68 -9.65 1.73
C ARG A 97 -21.24 -9.32 2.04
N ALA A 98 -20.92 -8.07 2.33
CA ALA A 98 -19.57 -7.63 2.67
C ALA A 98 -18.99 -8.34 3.92
N ASP A 99 -19.82 -8.57 4.94
CA ASP A 99 -19.41 -9.30 6.15
C ASP A 99 -19.09 -10.78 5.83
N ILE A 100 -19.88 -11.44 4.98
CA ILE A 100 -19.61 -12.82 4.56
C ILE A 100 -18.43 -12.89 3.57
N GLU A 101 -18.29 -11.93 2.66
CA GLU A 101 -17.16 -11.82 1.73
C GLU A 101 -15.82 -11.72 2.47
N SER A 102 -15.81 -11.17 3.70
CA SER A 102 -14.60 -11.09 4.53
C SER A 102 -13.96 -12.46 4.86
N VAL A 103 -14.71 -13.54 4.71
CA VAL A 103 -14.23 -14.93 4.88
C VAL A 103 -14.28 -15.75 3.59
N MET A 104 -14.57 -15.10 2.45
CA MET A 104 -14.54 -15.71 1.13
C MET A 104 -13.24 -15.34 0.39
N ARG A 105 -12.98 -16.07 -0.70
CA ARG A 105 -11.90 -15.74 -1.63
C ARG A 105 -12.38 -15.94 -3.05
N ASP A 106 -11.80 -15.16 -3.95
CA ASP A 106 -11.91 -15.46 -5.37
C ASP A 106 -11.21 -16.79 -5.67
N CYS A 107 -11.85 -17.60 -6.49
CA CYS A 107 -11.30 -18.85 -6.97
C CYS A 107 -11.51 -18.94 -8.47
N LYS A 108 -10.69 -19.76 -9.13
CA LYS A 108 -10.86 -20.01 -10.56
C LYS A 108 -12.24 -20.62 -10.79
N CYS A 109 -12.98 -20.06 -11.74
CA CYS A 109 -14.26 -20.61 -12.16
C CYS A 109 -14.05 -22.02 -12.72
N ASN A 110 -14.79 -23.00 -12.23
CA ASN A 110 -14.68 -24.39 -12.71
C ASN A 110 -15.13 -24.56 -14.18
N ALA A 111 -15.92 -23.64 -14.72
CA ALA A 111 -16.47 -23.75 -16.07
C ALA A 111 -15.55 -23.19 -17.16
N CYS A 112 -14.78 -22.14 -16.86
CA CYS A 112 -13.87 -21.50 -17.83
C CYS A 112 -12.41 -21.48 -17.36
N GLU A 113 -12.11 -22.05 -16.19
CA GLU A 113 -10.79 -22.10 -15.57
C GLU A 113 -10.08 -20.74 -15.39
N GLY A 114 -10.87 -19.66 -15.40
CA GLY A 114 -10.37 -18.28 -15.32
C GLY A 114 -10.27 -17.56 -16.66
N ALA A 115 -10.57 -18.22 -17.78
CA ALA A 115 -10.52 -17.63 -19.12
C ALA A 115 -11.61 -16.59 -19.40
N ARG A 116 -12.66 -16.54 -18.57
CA ARG A 116 -13.82 -15.62 -18.67
C ARG A 116 -14.65 -15.77 -19.97
N LEU A 117 -14.29 -16.69 -20.85
CA LEU A 117 -14.93 -16.94 -22.14
C LEU A 117 -15.62 -18.30 -22.20
N LYS A 118 -16.56 -18.44 -23.15
CA LYS A 118 -17.24 -19.70 -23.43
C LYS A 118 -16.27 -20.70 -24.11
N PRO A 119 -16.47 -22.01 -23.95
CA PRO A 119 -15.65 -23.01 -24.64
C PRO A 119 -15.59 -22.84 -26.16
N GLN A 120 -16.69 -22.43 -26.80
CA GLN A 120 -16.74 -22.19 -28.24
C GLN A 120 -15.87 -20.99 -28.68
N SER A 121 -15.68 -20.00 -27.80
CA SER A 121 -14.77 -18.88 -28.08
C SER A 121 -13.32 -19.31 -27.93
N LEU A 122 -13.02 -20.20 -26.97
CA LEU A 122 -11.67 -20.74 -26.72
C LEU A 122 -11.23 -21.77 -27.76
N SER A 123 -12.16 -22.35 -28.54
CA SER A 123 -11.81 -23.24 -29.65
C SER A 123 -11.30 -22.51 -30.90
N VAL A 124 -11.41 -21.17 -30.94
CA VAL A 124 -10.86 -20.38 -32.05
C VAL A 124 -9.39 -20.08 -31.77
N THR A 125 -8.52 -20.46 -32.70
CA THR A 125 -7.06 -20.31 -32.56
C THR A 125 -6.45 -19.50 -33.70
N VAL A 126 -5.43 -18.72 -33.39
CA VAL A 126 -4.55 -18.04 -34.35
C VAL A 126 -3.11 -18.44 -34.02
N GLY A 127 -2.36 -18.92 -35.01
CA GLY A 127 -0.99 -19.42 -34.79
C GLY A 127 -0.90 -20.59 -33.80
N GLY A 128 -1.98 -21.36 -33.62
CA GLY A 128 -2.05 -22.47 -32.67
C GLY A 128 -2.45 -22.07 -31.24
N TYR A 129 -2.66 -20.78 -30.95
CA TYR A 129 -3.06 -20.29 -29.63
C TYR A 129 -4.48 -19.75 -29.66
N ASN A 130 -5.28 -20.05 -28.62
CA ASN A 130 -6.54 -19.35 -28.42
C ASN A 130 -6.30 -17.98 -27.76
N ILE A 131 -7.33 -17.13 -27.75
CA ILE A 131 -7.24 -15.76 -27.23
C ILE A 131 -6.78 -15.69 -25.77
N TYR A 132 -7.19 -16.64 -24.92
CA TYR A 132 -6.82 -16.61 -23.50
C TYR A 132 -5.39 -17.10 -23.29
N ASP A 133 -4.98 -18.15 -24.00
CA ASP A 133 -3.63 -18.68 -23.92
C ASP A 133 -2.60 -17.64 -24.38
N PHE A 134 -2.91 -16.90 -25.45
CA PHE A 134 -2.11 -15.76 -25.89
C PHE A 134 -2.02 -14.70 -24.78
N CYS A 135 -3.16 -14.19 -24.29
CA CYS A 135 -3.18 -13.13 -23.27
C CYS A 135 -2.58 -13.53 -21.90
N LYS A 136 -2.33 -14.81 -21.65
CA LYS A 136 -1.74 -15.33 -20.42
C LYS A 136 -0.21 -15.37 -20.47
N MET A 137 0.36 -15.32 -21.67
CA MET A 137 1.80 -15.17 -21.88
C MET A 137 2.27 -13.83 -21.33
N SER A 138 3.57 -13.69 -21.07
CA SER A 138 4.12 -12.36 -20.82
C SER A 138 4.20 -11.57 -22.13
N ILE A 139 4.14 -10.25 -22.08
CA ILE A 139 4.23 -9.38 -23.26
C ILE A 139 5.45 -9.73 -24.13
N ASN A 140 6.59 -10.07 -23.52
CA ASN A 140 7.77 -10.51 -24.29
C ASN A 140 7.51 -11.80 -25.11
N GLU A 141 6.85 -12.79 -24.50
CA GLU A 141 6.46 -14.04 -25.18
C GLU A 141 5.40 -13.78 -26.27
N GLU A 142 4.47 -12.85 -26.02
CA GLU A 142 3.45 -12.43 -27.00
C GLU A 142 4.09 -11.79 -28.24
N ILE A 143 5.12 -10.95 -28.07
CA ILE A 143 5.88 -10.34 -29.18
C ILE A 143 6.56 -11.43 -30.01
N GLU A 144 7.24 -12.39 -29.36
CA GLU A 144 7.90 -13.51 -30.04
C GLU A 144 6.91 -14.35 -30.85
N VAL A 145 5.71 -14.60 -30.32
CA VAL A 145 4.65 -15.32 -31.03
C VAL A 145 4.17 -14.54 -32.25
N ILE A 146 3.99 -13.22 -32.14
CA ILE A 146 3.56 -12.36 -33.25
C ILE A 146 4.64 -12.27 -34.35
N ASP A 147 5.91 -12.24 -33.97
CA ASP A 147 7.02 -12.18 -34.92
C ASP A 147 7.24 -13.48 -35.69
N ASN A 148 6.96 -14.61 -35.05
CA ASN A 148 7.04 -15.93 -35.68
C ASN A 148 5.69 -16.41 -36.27
N LEU A 149 4.67 -15.55 -36.31
CA LEU A 149 3.34 -15.92 -36.81
C LEU A 149 3.37 -16.06 -38.34
N HIS A 150 3.23 -17.29 -38.83
CA HIS A 150 3.09 -17.59 -40.25
C HIS A 150 1.63 -17.57 -40.68
N LEU A 151 1.27 -16.65 -41.57
CA LEU A 151 -0.07 -16.51 -42.13
C LEU A 151 -0.07 -16.81 -43.63
N ASN A 152 -1.19 -17.36 -44.12
CA ASN A 152 -1.38 -17.51 -45.56
C ASN A 152 -1.67 -16.15 -46.23
N GLU A 153 -1.62 -16.10 -47.57
CA GLU A 153 -1.80 -14.84 -48.31
C GLU A 153 -3.12 -14.12 -48.02
N LYS A 154 -4.21 -14.86 -47.81
CA LYS A 154 -5.53 -14.30 -47.51
C LYS A 154 -5.56 -13.71 -46.10
N GLU A 155 -5.06 -14.45 -45.12
CA GLU A 155 -4.94 -14.01 -43.73
C GLU A 155 -4.03 -12.79 -43.61
N GLN A 156 -2.91 -12.79 -44.33
CA GLN A 156 -1.99 -11.66 -44.35
C GLN A 156 -2.67 -10.42 -44.93
N MET A 157 -3.46 -10.55 -46.01
CA MET A 157 -4.18 -9.42 -46.60
C MET A 157 -5.20 -8.80 -45.62
N ILE A 158 -5.88 -9.62 -44.82
CA ILE A 158 -6.89 -9.15 -43.85
C ILE A 158 -6.24 -8.63 -42.57
N GLY A 159 -5.27 -9.38 -42.04
CA GLY A 159 -4.73 -9.19 -40.69
C GLY A 159 -3.52 -8.27 -40.60
N LYS A 160 -2.84 -7.93 -41.70
CA LYS A 160 -1.57 -7.19 -41.67
C LYS A 160 -1.62 -5.90 -40.84
N LEU A 161 -2.66 -5.08 -40.99
CA LEU A 161 -2.80 -3.83 -40.23
C LEU A 161 -3.07 -4.09 -38.75
N ILE A 162 -3.87 -5.11 -38.43
CA ILE A 162 -4.22 -5.48 -37.05
C ILE A 162 -2.99 -6.03 -36.33
N ILE A 163 -2.22 -6.90 -36.98
CA ILE A 163 -1.01 -7.52 -36.40
C ILE A 163 0.06 -6.45 -36.19
N LYS A 164 0.20 -5.52 -37.14
CA LYS A 164 1.09 -4.37 -36.99
C LYS A 164 0.71 -3.55 -35.75
N GLU A 165 -0.56 -3.21 -35.58
CA GLU A 165 -1.06 -2.44 -34.43
C GLU A 165 -0.85 -3.19 -33.09
N ILE A 166 -1.09 -4.51 -33.06
CA ILE A 166 -0.84 -5.34 -31.88
C ILE A 166 0.65 -5.34 -31.52
N ARG A 167 1.52 -5.60 -32.51
CA ARG A 167 2.97 -5.58 -32.31
C ARG A 167 3.45 -4.23 -31.76
N GLU A 168 2.99 -3.13 -32.33
CA GLU A 168 3.36 -1.78 -31.88
C GLU A 168 2.93 -1.54 -30.44
N ARG A 169 1.68 -1.88 -30.07
CA ARG A 169 1.20 -1.75 -28.67
C ARG A 169 1.97 -2.61 -27.67
N LEU A 170 2.27 -3.85 -28.02
CA LEU A 170 3.09 -4.74 -27.18
C LEU A 170 4.52 -4.19 -27.04
N THR A 171 5.10 -3.68 -28.12
CA THR A 171 6.42 -3.05 -28.11
C THR A 171 6.43 -1.83 -27.20
N PHE A 172 5.40 -0.99 -27.21
CA PHE A 172 5.31 0.16 -26.29
C PHE A 172 5.25 -0.27 -24.82
N LEU A 173 4.51 -1.34 -24.51
CA LEU A 173 4.48 -1.88 -23.14
C LEU A 173 5.86 -2.42 -22.72
N ASN A 174 6.59 -3.06 -23.64
CA ASN A 174 7.97 -3.49 -23.41
C ASN A 174 8.91 -2.29 -23.19
N SER A 175 8.81 -1.24 -23.99
CA SER A 175 9.64 -0.03 -23.87
C SER A 175 9.48 0.70 -22.54
N VAL A 176 8.32 0.58 -21.88
CA VAL A 176 8.09 1.13 -20.52
C VAL A 176 8.38 0.12 -19.41
N GLY A 177 9.07 -0.99 -19.71
CA GLY A 177 9.50 -1.98 -18.71
C GLY A 177 8.37 -2.80 -18.09
N LEU A 178 7.33 -3.10 -18.88
CA LEU A 178 6.19 -3.94 -18.46
C LEU A 178 6.15 -5.29 -19.18
N ASP A 179 7.24 -5.69 -19.82
CA ASP A 179 7.41 -6.91 -20.61
C ASP A 179 7.06 -8.21 -19.86
N TYR A 180 7.19 -8.20 -18.54
CA TYR A 180 6.89 -9.32 -17.65
C TYR A 180 5.39 -9.51 -17.35
N LEU A 181 4.54 -8.52 -17.68
CA LEU A 181 3.10 -8.61 -17.46
C LEU A 181 2.41 -9.46 -18.52
N SER A 182 1.28 -10.03 -18.15
CA SER A 182 0.35 -10.68 -19.08
C SER A 182 -0.88 -9.81 -19.30
N LEU A 183 -1.45 -9.79 -20.51
CA LEU A 183 -2.70 -9.06 -20.79
C LEU A 183 -3.90 -9.56 -19.97
N ALA A 184 -3.86 -10.81 -19.49
CA ALA A 184 -4.86 -11.40 -18.62
C ALA A 184 -4.74 -10.97 -17.14
N ARG A 185 -3.72 -10.17 -16.76
CA ARG A 185 -3.52 -9.71 -15.38
C ARG A 185 -4.64 -8.75 -15.00
N ASP A 186 -5.18 -8.92 -13.80
CA ASP A 186 -6.25 -8.07 -13.30
C ASP A 186 -5.73 -6.65 -13.03
N SER A 187 -6.42 -5.63 -13.57
CA SER A 187 -6.02 -4.22 -13.41
C SER A 187 -6.03 -3.78 -11.95
N GLY A 188 -6.87 -4.39 -11.10
CA GLY A 188 -6.90 -4.09 -9.65
C GLY A 188 -5.68 -4.59 -8.88
N THR A 189 -4.83 -5.42 -9.51
CA THR A 189 -3.61 -5.98 -8.90
C THR A 189 -2.33 -5.28 -9.36
N LEU A 190 -2.44 -4.26 -10.20
CA LEU A 190 -1.31 -3.46 -10.66
C LEU A 190 -0.89 -2.46 -9.57
N SER A 191 0.42 -2.24 -9.45
CA SER A 191 0.96 -1.12 -8.69
C SER A 191 0.64 0.22 -9.36
N GLY A 192 0.78 1.32 -8.61
CA GLY A 192 0.59 2.67 -9.16
C GLY A 192 1.48 2.95 -10.37
N GLY A 193 2.79 2.63 -10.25
CA GLY A 193 3.75 2.77 -11.35
C GLY A 193 3.43 1.88 -12.56
N GLU A 194 3.02 0.62 -12.36
CA GLU A 194 2.57 -0.24 -13.46
C GLU A 194 1.36 0.37 -14.19
N ALA A 195 0.32 0.80 -13.46
CA ALA A 195 -0.86 1.40 -14.06
C ALA A 195 -0.55 2.71 -14.82
N GLN A 196 0.34 3.54 -14.27
CA GLN A 196 0.80 4.76 -14.90
C GLN A 196 1.56 4.48 -16.20
N ARG A 197 2.48 3.51 -16.20
CA ARG A 197 3.24 3.14 -17.40
C ARG A 197 2.38 2.50 -18.48
N ILE A 198 1.36 1.73 -18.13
CA ILE A 198 0.34 1.27 -19.10
C ILE A 198 -0.37 2.46 -19.76
N ARG A 199 -0.73 3.48 -18.97
CA ARG A 199 -1.35 4.70 -19.50
C ARG A 199 -0.39 5.44 -20.44
N LEU A 200 0.88 5.55 -20.08
CA LEU A 200 1.91 6.16 -20.93
C LEU A 200 2.06 5.40 -22.26
N ALA A 201 2.22 4.08 -22.22
CA ALA A 201 2.28 3.23 -23.41
C ALA A 201 1.05 3.41 -24.31
N THR A 202 -0.14 3.53 -23.71
CA THR A 202 -1.39 3.80 -24.45
C THR A 202 -1.39 5.16 -25.14
N GLN A 203 -0.83 6.19 -24.50
CA GLN A 203 -0.72 7.53 -25.10
C GLN A 203 0.26 7.56 -26.27
N ILE A 204 1.39 6.88 -26.16
CA ILE A 204 2.38 6.78 -27.25
C ILE A 204 1.76 6.11 -28.47
N GLY A 205 1.03 5.01 -28.26
CA GLY A 205 0.31 4.34 -29.34
C GLY A 205 -0.79 5.17 -30.00
N SER A 206 -1.22 6.28 -29.40
CA SER A 206 -2.18 7.19 -30.02
C SER A 206 -1.54 8.13 -31.05
N SER A 207 -0.20 8.24 -31.08
CA SER A 207 0.58 9.05 -32.04
C SER A 207 0.06 10.50 -32.21
N LEU A 208 -0.39 11.11 -31.11
CA LEU A 208 -0.89 12.48 -31.12
C LEU A 208 0.27 13.48 -31.27
N MET A 209 -0.01 14.62 -31.90
CA MET A 209 0.92 15.74 -32.08
C MET A 209 0.32 17.03 -31.52
N GLY A 210 1.16 17.96 -31.06
CA GLY A 210 0.71 19.24 -30.49
C GLY A 210 0.02 19.10 -29.12
N VAL A 211 0.28 18.00 -28.40
CA VAL A 211 -0.27 17.75 -27.07
C VAL A 211 0.73 18.18 -26.00
N LEU A 212 0.22 18.81 -24.93
CA LEU A 212 0.96 19.05 -23.70
C LEU A 212 0.72 17.88 -22.75
N TYR A 213 1.73 17.02 -22.59
CA TYR A 213 1.71 15.93 -21.62
C TYR A 213 2.26 16.42 -20.29
N ILE A 214 1.50 16.24 -19.21
CA ILE A 214 1.95 16.49 -17.84
C ILE A 214 2.06 15.13 -17.15
N LEU A 215 3.27 14.74 -16.81
CA LEU A 215 3.59 13.46 -16.18
C LEU A 215 4.06 13.70 -14.75
N ASP A 216 3.56 12.86 -13.83
CA ASP A 216 3.84 12.94 -12.41
C ASP A 216 4.69 11.72 -11.99
N GLU A 217 6.01 11.87 -11.95
CA GLU A 217 6.99 10.83 -11.58
C GLU A 217 6.85 9.49 -12.34
N PRO A 218 7.08 9.46 -13.66
CA PRO A 218 6.97 8.23 -14.44
C PRO A 218 8.00 7.14 -14.06
N SER A 219 9.07 7.47 -13.33
CA SER A 219 10.08 6.52 -12.85
C SER A 219 9.64 5.69 -11.63
N ILE A 220 8.47 5.97 -11.03
CA ILE A 220 7.99 5.27 -9.82
C ILE A 220 8.00 3.74 -9.99
N GLY A 221 8.60 3.03 -9.03
CA GLY A 221 8.66 1.57 -9.01
C GLY A 221 9.40 0.96 -10.20
N LEU A 222 10.24 1.75 -10.88
CA LEU A 222 11.12 1.32 -11.95
C LEU A 222 12.54 1.12 -11.40
N HIS A 223 13.19 0.05 -11.83
CA HIS A 223 14.59 -0.18 -11.49
C HIS A 223 15.49 0.70 -12.36
N GLN A 224 16.64 1.17 -11.84
CA GLN A 224 17.55 2.08 -12.55
C GLN A 224 17.96 1.57 -13.94
N ARG A 225 18.08 0.25 -14.09
CA ARG A 225 18.32 -0.43 -15.38
C ARG A 225 17.31 -0.07 -16.48
N ASP A 226 16.02 0.01 -16.12
CA ASP A 226 14.94 0.23 -17.08
C ASP A 226 14.62 1.71 -17.27
N ASN A 227 15.27 2.60 -16.52
CA ASN A 227 15.07 4.05 -16.59
C ASN A 227 15.48 4.63 -17.96
N GLU A 228 16.57 4.14 -18.55
CA GLU A 228 17.00 4.57 -19.89
C GLU A 228 15.93 4.31 -20.96
N LYS A 229 15.25 3.17 -20.90
CA LYS A 229 14.14 2.84 -21.82
C LYS A 229 12.97 3.81 -21.66
N LEU A 230 12.66 4.19 -20.43
CA LEU A 230 11.63 5.19 -20.15
C LEU A 230 12.04 6.55 -20.74
N LEU A 231 13.28 7.00 -20.52
CA LEU A 231 13.77 8.27 -21.05
C LEU A 231 13.72 8.31 -22.58
N ASP A 232 14.14 7.24 -23.25
CA ASP A 232 14.06 7.14 -24.71
C ASP A 232 12.61 7.21 -25.20
N THR A 233 11.69 6.61 -24.45
CA THR A 233 10.27 6.67 -24.73
C THR A 233 9.71 8.10 -24.57
N LEU A 234 10.12 8.83 -23.53
CA LEU A 234 9.73 10.23 -23.32
C LEU A 234 10.30 11.14 -24.40
N ARG A 235 11.56 10.95 -24.79
CA ARG A 235 12.21 11.66 -25.91
C ARG A 235 11.47 11.40 -27.21
N HIS A 236 11.09 10.15 -27.49
CA HIS A 236 10.30 9.83 -28.66
C HIS A 236 8.94 10.56 -28.66
N LEU A 237 8.24 10.58 -27.52
CA LEU A 237 6.96 11.29 -27.40
C LEU A 237 7.10 12.79 -27.65
N ARG A 238 8.17 13.41 -27.15
CA ARG A 238 8.54 14.82 -27.42
C ARG A 238 8.83 15.03 -28.92
N ASP A 239 9.66 14.18 -29.51
CA ASP A 239 10.15 14.31 -30.88
C ASP A 239 9.04 14.09 -31.94
N LEU A 240 7.92 13.45 -31.57
CA LEU A 240 6.69 13.43 -32.37
C LEU A 240 6.06 14.83 -32.55
N GLY A 241 6.53 15.85 -31.84
CA GLY A 241 6.00 17.22 -31.89
C GLY A 241 5.10 17.55 -30.70
N ASN A 242 5.38 16.98 -29.54
CA ASN A 242 4.66 17.23 -28.29
C ASN A 242 5.56 17.95 -27.27
N THR A 243 4.94 18.55 -26.27
CA THR A 243 5.66 19.11 -25.11
C THR A 243 5.38 18.24 -23.90
N LEU A 244 6.43 17.88 -23.17
CA LEU A 244 6.34 17.12 -21.93
C LEU A 244 6.75 18.02 -20.77
N ILE A 245 5.89 18.10 -19.75
CA ILE A 245 6.23 18.62 -18.43
C ILE A 245 6.26 17.41 -17.50
N VAL A 246 7.44 17.08 -16.99
CA VAL A 246 7.64 15.92 -16.12
C VAL A 246 8.02 16.42 -14.74
N VAL A 247 7.21 16.09 -13.74
CA VAL A 247 7.57 16.25 -12.32
C VAL A 247 8.39 15.03 -11.94
N GLU A 248 9.64 15.23 -11.54
CA GLU A 248 10.57 14.13 -11.23
C GLU A 248 11.54 14.49 -10.11
N HIS A 249 12.11 13.44 -9.53
CA HIS A 249 13.14 13.50 -8.49
C HIS A 249 14.35 12.62 -8.83
N ASP A 250 14.28 11.79 -9.88
CA ASP A 250 15.38 10.96 -10.36
C ASP A 250 16.50 11.80 -11.02
N GLU A 251 17.75 11.54 -10.62
CA GLU A 251 18.92 12.29 -11.11
C GLU A 251 19.15 12.10 -12.61
N GLU A 252 18.99 10.87 -13.13
CA GLU A 252 19.22 10.58 -14.55
C GLU A 252 18.19 11.29 -15.43
N THR A 253 16.92 11.32 -14.98
CA THR A 253 15.83 12.02 -15.68
C THR A 253 16.05 13.53 -15.70
N MET A 254 16.44 14.11 -14.56
CA MET A 254 16.77 15.53 -14.46
C MET A 254 17.93 15.92 -15.39
N MET A 255 19.00 15.11 -15.42
CA MET A 255 20.15 15.35 -16.28
C MET A 255 19.86 15.13 -17.78
N ALA A 256 18.85 14.32 -18.10
CA ALA A 256 18.41 14.05 -19.47
C ALA A 256 17.42 15.09 -20.03
N ALA A 257 16.94 16.02 -19.19
CA ALA A 257 15.95 17.03 -19.57
C ALA A 257 16.55 18.12 -20.45
N ASP A 258 15.79 18.61 -21.43
CA ASP A 258 16.20 19.75 -22.26
C ASP A 258 16.16 21.07 -21.47
N TRP A 259 15.26 21.15 -20.49
CA TRP A 259 15.05 22.30 -19.61
C TRP A 259 14.59 21.79 -18.24
N LEU A 260 15.17 22.35 -17.17
CA LEU A 260 14.91 21.98 -15.80
C LEU A 260 14.42 23.20 -15.02
N VAL A 261 13.36 23.00 -14.23
CA VAL A 261 12.71 24.04 -13.42
C VAL A 261 12.71 23.57 -11.97
N ASP A 262 13.38 24.32 -11.10
CA ASP A 262 13.46 24.03 -9.66
C ASP A 262 12.52 24.95 -8.88
N ILE A 263 11.59 24.34 -8.13
CA ILE A 263 10.61 25.03 -7.29
C ILE A 263 10.96 24.80 -5.82
N GLY A 264 10.99 25.87 -5.03
CA GLY A 264 11.41 25.81 -3.63
C GLY A 264 11.22 27.13 -2.90
N PRO A 265 12.08 27.46 -1.89
CA PRO A 265 13.21 26.67 -1.39
C PRO A 265 12.80 25.53 -0.42
N GLY A 266 11.55 25.51 0.04
CA GLY A 266 11.01 24.47 0.92
C GLY A 266 9.60 24.03 0.51
N ALA A 267 8.94 23.28 1.38
CA ALA A 267 7.57 22.80 1.14
C ALA A 267 6.50 23.71 1.78
N GLY A 268 5.27 23.64 1.23
CA GLY A 268 4.11 24.39 1.71
C GLY A 268 4.34 25.91 1.69
N ILE A 269 4.16 26.58 2.83
CA ILE A 269 4.27 28.04 2.94
C ILE A 269 5.70 28.58 2.70
N HIS A 270 6.71 27.69 2.76
CA HIS A 270 8.11 28.01 2.50
C HIS A 270 8.53 27.70 1.06
N GLY A 271 7.57 27.33 0.20
CA GLY A 271 7.79 26.98 -1.20
C GLY A 271 6.97 27.84 -2.15
N GLY A 272 6.86 27.36 -3.39
CA GLY A 272 6.06 28.02 -4.44
C GLY A 272 6.79 29.13 -5.17
N GLU A 273 8.10 29.26 -4.97
CA GLU A 273 8.96 30.20 -5.68
C GLU A 273 9.80 29.46 -6.73
N LEU A 274 10.05 30.12 -7.85
CA LEU A 274 10.98 29.66 -8.87
C LEU A 274 12.41 29.95 -8.41
N ILE A 275 13.18 28.90 -8.11
CA ILE A 275 14.55 29.03 -7.57
C ILE A 275 15.58 29.09 -8.69
N ALA A 276 15.42 28.24 -9.68
CA ALA A 276 16.27 28.19 -10.86
C ALA A 276 15.47 27.64 -12.05
N GLU A 277 15.76 28.14 -13.24
CA GLU A 277 15.32 27.57 -14.51
C GLU A 277 16.44 27.68 -15.52
N GLY A 278 16.55 26.69 -16.40
CA GLY A 278 17.60 26.63 -17.41
C GLY A 278 17.87 25.22 -17.88
N THR A 279 19.03 25.02 -18.48
CA THR A 279 19.60 23.68 -18.70
C THR A 279 19.94 23.01 -17.36
N PRO A 280 20.01 21.67 -17.30
CA PRO A 280 20.43 20.96 -16.08
C PRO A 280 21.78 21.46 -15.53
N GLU A 281 22.72 21.83 -16.40
CA GLU A 281 24.02 22.38 -16.00
C GLU A 281 23.90 23.77 -15.34
N GLU A 282 23.01 24.63 -15.84
CA GLU A 282 22.75 25.96 -15.26
C GLU A 282 22.09 25.84 -13.87
N VAL A 283 21.12 24.94 -13.72
CA VAL A 283 20.50 24.70 -12.41
C VAL A 283 21.49 24.08 -11.44
N MET A 284 22.34 23.16 -11.90
CA MET A 284 23.42 22.57 -11.11
C MET A 284 24.45 23.61 -10.60
N ALA A 285 24.67 24.68 -11.36
CA ALA A 285 25.54 25.79 -10.96
C ALA A 285 24.89 26.75 -9.95
N CYS A 286 23.55 26.74 -9.80
CA CYS A 286 22.83 27.62 -8.89
C CYS A 286 23.04 27.22 -7.42
N GLU A 287 23.68 28.09 -6.63
CA GLU A 287 23.97 27.80 -5.21
C GLU A 287 22.71 27.76 -4.33
N ASN A 288 21.65 28.48 -4.72
CA ASN A 288 20.40 28.52 -3.97
C ASN A 288 19.49 27.30 -4.26
N SER A 289 19.75 26.57 -5.35
CA SER A 289 19.00 25.36 -5.70
C SER A 289 19.47 24.18 -4.86
N ILE A 290 18.59 23.67 -3.98
CA ILE A 290 18.88 22.44 -3.24
C ILE A 290 19.07 21.27 -4.21
N THR A 291 18.23 21.22 -5.24
CA THR A 291 18.32 20.25 -6.34
C THR A 291 19.69 20.33 -7.02
N GLY A 292 20.12 21.53 -7.41
CA GLY A 292 21.44 21.77 -7.99
C GLY A 292 22.61 21.39 -7.08
N GLN A 293 22.48 21.58 -5.76
CA GLN A 293 23.49 21.12 -4.79
C GLN A 293 23.60 19.59 -4.73
N TYR A 294 22.51 18.85 -4.91
CA TYR A 294 22.55 17.38 -5.00
C TYR A 294 23.08 16.89 -6.34
N LEU A 295 22.65 17.50 -7.46
CA LEU A 295 23.15 17.19 -8.80
C LEU A 295 24.68 17.41 -8.91
N SER A 296 25.17 18.54 -8.37
CA SER A 296 26.60 18.86 -8.33
C SER A 296 27.40 18.07 -7.29
N LYS A 297 26.73 17.23 -6.50
CA LYS A 297 27.30 16.48 -5.36
C LYS A 297 27.92 17.36 -4.26
N LYS A 298 27.68 18.68 -4.25
CA LYS A 298 28.00 19.57 -3.10
C LYS A 298 27.30 19.10 -1.84
N ARG A 299 26.09 18.55 -1.99
CA ARG A 299 25.32 17.86 -0.96
C ARG A 299 25.08 16.42 -1.41
N SER A 300 25.18 15.48 -0.48
CA SER A 300 24.90 14.06 -0.75
C SER A 300 24.45 13.35 0.52
N ILE A 301 23.79 12.21 0.35
CA ILE A 301 23.47 11.32 1.46
C ILE A 301 24.72 10.49 1.77
N PRO A 302 25.30 10.61 2.99
CA PRO A 302 26.55 9.93 3.32
C PRO A 302 26.35 8.42 3.48
N ILE A 303 27.36 7.66 3.09
CA ILE A 303 27.42 6.22 3.34
C ILE A 303 27.75 6.00 4.82
N PRO A 304 27.07 5.09 5.54
CA PRO A 304 27.39 4.81 6.94
C PRO A 304 28.81 4.25 7.10
N GLU A 305 29.62 4.84 7.97
CA GLU A 305 31.00 4.37 8.24
C GLU A 305 31.05 2.92 8.76
N ARG A 306 30.00 2.49 9.47
CA ARG A 306 29.85 1.14 10.01
C ARG A 306 28.41 0.67 9.88
N ARG A 307 28.24 -0.54 9.36
CA ARG A 307 26.93 -1.21 9.29
C ARG A 307 26.62 -1.97 10.56
N ARG A 308 25.35 -2.01 10.95
CA ARG A 308 24.90 -2.67 12.18
C ARG A 308 25.04 -4.18 12.05
N LYS A 309 25.57 -4.83 13.10
CA LYS A 309 25.67 -6.30 13.17
C LYS A 309 24.32 -6.97 13.46
N GLY A 310 23.33 -6.24 13.97
CA GLY A 310 22.05 -6.77 14.44
C GLY A 310 22.16 -7.42 15.82
N ASN A 311 21.11 -8.08 16.28
CA ASN A 311 21.04 -8.70 17.61
C ASN A 311 21.33 -10.22 17.61
N GLY A 312 21.78 -10.77 16.49
CA GLY A 312 22.06 -12.20 16.29
C GLY A 312 20.84 -13.08 16.02
N LYS A 313 19.62 -12.53 16.10
CA LYS A 313 18.38 -13.24 15.73
C LYS A 313 18.02 -12.98 14.27
N LYS A 314 17.20 -13.87 13.70
CA LYS A 314 16.69 -13.77 12.33
C LYS A 314 15.28 -14.33 12.22
N ILE A 315 14.52 -13.81 11.28
CA ILE A 315 13.29 -14.44 10.77
C ILE A 315 13.67 -15.18 9.50
N THR A 316 13.34 -16.47 9.41
CA THR A 316 13.62 -17.28 8.21
C THR A 316 12.30 -17.67 7.56
N VAL A 317 12.11 -17.29 6.31
CA VAL A 317 11.02 -17.74 5.45
C VAL A 317 11.52 -18.93 4.65
N ILE A 318 10.82 -20.07 4.71
CA ILE A 318 11.20 -21.31 4.04
C ILE A 318 10.17 -21.63 2.97
N GLY A 319 10.66 -21.95 1.78
CA GLY A 319 9.90 -22.42 0.63
C GLY A 319 8.87 -21.43 0.11
N ALA A 320 9.25 -20.16 -0.05
CA ALA A 320 8.35 -19.12 -0.58
C ALA A 320 8.03 -19.37 -2.07
N GLN A 321 6.74 -19.49 -2.39
CA GLN A 321 6.22 -19.90 -3.71
C GLN A 321 5.03 -19.05 -4.20
N GLU A 322 4.79 -17.89 -3.59
CA GLU A 322 3.71 -17.01 -4.03
C GLU A 322 4.05 -16.37 -5.39
N ASN A 323 3.08 -16.33 -6.31
CA ASN A 323 3.24 -15.82 -7.67
C ASN A 323 4.42 -16.46 -8.43
N ASN A 324 5.46 -15.68 -8.74
CA ASN A 324 6.62 -16.12 -9.50
C ASN A 324 7.80 -16.61 -8.64
N LEU A 325 7.69 -16.57 -7.30
CA LEU A 325 8.75 -17.01 -6.39
C LEU A 325 9.07 -18.51 -6.57
N LYS A 326 10.36 -18.85 -6.67
CA LYS A 326 10.85 -20.18 -7.08
C LYS A 326 11.20 -21.09 -5.90
N ASN A 327 10.29 -21.21 -4.93
CA ASN A 327 10.51 -21.99 -3.71
C ASN A 327 11.78 -21.55 -2.94
N ILE A 328 11.88 -20.25 -2.65
CA ILE A 328 13.09 -19.66 -2.07
C ILE A 328 13.08 -19.65 -0.55
N ASP A 329 14.26 -19.80 0.04
CA ASP A 329 14.52 -19.67 1.47
C ASP A 329 15.23 -18.35 1.75
N VAL A 330 14.66 -17.47 2.59
CA VAL A 330 15.18 -16.12 2.82
C VAL A 330 15.32 -15.85 4.31
N GLU A 331 16.44 -15.22 4.70
CA GLU A 331 16.70 -14.80 6.08
C GLU A 331 16.66 -13.28 6.23
N PHE A 332 15.90 -12.80 7.22
CA PHE A 332 15.78 -11.41 7.62
C PHE A 332 16.46 -11.19 8.98
N PRO A 333 17.70 -10.64 9.03
CA PRO A 333 18.41 -10.38 10.28
C PRO A 333 17.76 -9.29 11.13
N ILE A 334 17.52 -9.56 12.41
CA ILE A 334 16.76 -8.67 13.31
C ILE A 334 17.67 -7.61 13.94
N GLY A 335 17.11 -6.41 14.13
CA GLY A 335 17.80 -5.23 14.66
C GLY A 335 18.66 -4.53 13.61
N LYS A 336 18.28 -4.64 12.33
CA LYS A 336 18.96 -4.04 11.19
C LYS A 336 18.00 -3.22 10.33
N PHE A 337 18.56 -2.30 9.54
CA PHE A 337 17.91 -1.73 8.37
C PHE A 337 18.13 -2.67 7.17
N ILE A 338 17.07 -3.31 6.70
CA ILE A 338 17.08 -4.27 5.60
C ILE A 338 16.41 -3.65 4.37
N ALA A 339 17.08 -3.68 3.22
CA ALA A 339 16.50 -3.32 1.94
C ALA A 339 16.23 -4.59 1.11
N VAL A 340 15.04 -4.71 0.54
CA VAL A 340 14.68 -5.74 -0.44
C VAL A 340 14.66 -5.09 -1.81
N THR A 341 15.57 -5.51 -2.68
CA THR A 341 15.87 -4.87 -3.97
C THR A 341 15.61 -5.84 -5.13
N GLY A 342 15.87 -5.38 -6.35
CA GLY A 342 15.71 -6.15 -7.58
C GLY A 342 14.80 -5.48 -8.59
N VAL A 343 14.82 -5.97 -9.83
CA VAL A 343 14.05 -5.39 -10.94
C VAL A 343 12.53 -5.46 -10.73
N SER A 344 11.77 -4.63 -11.47
CA SER A 344 10.30 -4.66 -11.41
C SER A 344 9.78 -6.04 -11.85
N GLY A 345 8.80 -6.57 -11.13
CA GLY A 345 8.31 -7.93 -11.35
C GLY A 345 9.18 -9.08 -10.80
N SER A 346 10.30 -8.81 -10.11
CA SER A 346 11.16 -9.88 -9.56
C SER A 346 10.56 -10.69 -8.39
N GLY A 347 9.47 -10.18 -7.77
CA GLY A 347 8.77 -10.84 -6.66
C GLY A 347 8.91 -10.17 -5.28
N LYS A 348 9.47 -8.95 -5.20
CA LYS A 348 9.66 -8.19 -3.94
C LYS A 348 8.39 -8.10 -3.09
N SER A 349 7.30 -7.59 -3.66
CA SER A 349 6.02 -7.46 -2.95
C SER A 349 5.41 -8.82 -2.61
N SER A 350 5.61 -9.86 -3.42
CA SER A 350 5.18 -11.23 -3.10
C SER A 350 5.91 -11.78 -1.86
N LEU A 351 7.21 -11.53 -1.75
CA LEU A 351 7.99 -11.98 -0.60
C LEU A 351 7.65 -11.17 0.67
N VAL A 352 7.69 -9.84 0.57
CA VAL A 352 7.60 -8.95 1.73
C VAL A 352 6.15 -8.70 2.15
N ASN A 353 5.26 -8.34 1.23
CA ASN A 353 3.89 -7.98 1.58
C ASN A 353 3.00 -9.23 1.68
N GLU A 354 3.02 -10.12 0.70
CA GLU A 354 2.11 -11.26 0.64
C GLU A 354 2.48 -12.40 1.60
N ILE A 355 3.78 -12.66 1.81
CA ILE A 355 4.27 -13.71 2.71
C ILE A 355 4.68 -13.13 4.06
N LEU A 356 5.77 -12.35 4.12
CA LEU A 356 6.38 -11.92 5.39
C LEU A 356 5.38 -11.12 6.24
N TYR A 357 4.85 -10.02 5.70
CA TYR A 357 3.94 -9.15 6.43
C TYR A 357 2.64 -9.85 6.82
N LYS A 358 1.92 -10.47 5.88
CA LYS A 358 0.63 -11.10 6.17
C LYS A 358 0.77 -12.23 7.18
N HIS A 359 1.82 -13.05 7.09
CA HIS A 359 2.06 -14.09 8.09
C HIS A 359 2.33 -13.51 9.48
N LEU A 360 3.25 -12.55 9.59
CA LEU A 360 3.57 -11.90 10.85
C LEU A 360 2.35 -11.17 11.43
N ALA A 361 1.54 -10.53 10.60
CA ALA A 361 0.34 -9.81 11.05
C ALA A 361 -0.69 -10.78 11.64
N ASN A 362 -0.84 -11.96 11.05
CA ASN A 362 -1.72 -13.00 11.59
C ASN A 362 -1.19 -13.57 12.92
N ARG A 363 0.13 -13.83 13.01
CA ARG A 363 0.74 -14.46 14.18
C ARG A 363 0.92 -13.50 15.36
N LEU A 364 1.40 -12.29 15.11
CA LEU A 364 1.75 -11.30 16.14
C LEU A 364 0.59 -10.34 16.44
N ASN A 365 -0.08 -9.84 15.40
CA ASN A 365 -1.13 -8.83 15.55
C ASN A 365 -2.55 -9.43 15.56
N ARG A 366 -2.69 -10.76 15.37
CA ARG A 366 -3.97 -11.47 15.24
C ARG A 366 -4.85 -10.92 14.11
N ALA A 367 -4.22 -10.42 13.05
CA ALA A 367 -4.90 -9.99 11.84
C ALA A 367 -5.60 -11.17 11.14
N LYS A 368 -6.49 -10.85 10.19
CA LYS A 368 -7.24 -11.81 9.37
C LYS A 368 -6.83 -11.63 7.91
N LYS A 369 -5.56 -11.86 7.58
CA LYS A 369 -5.04 -11.71 6.21
C LYS A 369 -4.76 -13.08 5.61
N HIS A 370 -5.13 -13.28 4.35
CA HIS A 370 -4.70 -14.50 3.64
C HIS A 370 -3.20 -14.38 3.34
N THR A 371 -2.39 -15.33 3.82
CA THR A 371 -0.95 -15.33 3.56
C THR A 371 -0.67 -16.01 2.21
N GLY A 372 0.31 -15.51 1.46
CA GLY A 372 0.81 -16.17 0.25
C GLY A 372 1.35 -17.58 0.54
N LYS A 373 1.65 -18.33 -0.51
CA LYS A 373 2.14 -19.70 -0.46
C LYS A 373 3.60 -19.74 0.00
N PHE A 374 3.86 -20.41 1.11
CA PHE A 374 5.19 -20.74 1.62
C PHE A 374 5.11 -21.98 2.53
N GLU A 375 6.24 -22.62 2.84
CA GLU A 375 6.26 -23.84 3.67
C GLU A 375 6.19 -23.54 5.16
N SER A 376 7.13 -22.74 5.69
CA SER A 376 7.16 -22.39 7.11
C SER A 376 7.96 -21.12 7.41
N MET A 377 7.73 -20.53 8.59
CA MET A 377 8.46 -19.34 9.06
C MET A 377 8.99 -19.58 10.47
N ARG A 378 10.28 -19.34 10.68
CA ARG A 378 10.99 -19.55 11.96
C ARG A 378 11.47 -18.21 12.56
N GLY A 379 11.71 -18.19 13.87
CA GLY A 379 12.24 -17.04 14.61
C GLY A 379 11.21 -16.02 15.09
N LEU A 380 9.92 -16.37 15.06
CA LEU A 380 8.81 -15.47 15.43
C LEU A 380 8.92 -14.90 16.86
N ASP A 381 9.59 -15.62 17.78
CA ASP A 381 9.86 -15.23 19.16
C ASP A 381 10.83 -14.04 19.29
N ALA A 382 11.54 -13.69 18.21
CA ALA A 382 12.36 -12.49 18.14
C ALA A 382 11.53 -11.19 18.11
N LEU A 383 10.25 -11.27 17.76
CA LEU A 383 9.37 -10.13 17.50
C LEU A 383 8.10 -10.18 18.36
N ASP A 384 7.56 -9.01 18.70
CA ASP A 384 6.28 -8.90 19.40
C ASP A 384 5.16 -8.30 18.53
N LYS A 385 5.52 -7.53 17.50
CA LYS A 385 4.58 -6.80 16.65
C LYS A 385 5.19 -6.59 15.26
N VAL A 386 4.34 -6.63 14.24
CA VAL A 386 4.66 -6.13 12.89
C VAL A 386 3.84 -4.89 12.56
N ILE A 387 4.43 -3.93 11.87
CA ILE A 387 3.75 -2.73 11.38
C ILE A 387 4.04 -2.62 9.89
N ASN A 388 3.00 -2.51 9.08
CA ASN A 388 3.12 -2.15 7.68
C ASN A 388 2.78 -0.68 7.50
N ILE A 389 3.69 0.06 6.86
CA ILE A 389 3.53 1.47 6.52
C ILE A 389 3.51 1.57 4.99
N ASP A 390 2.34 1.27 4.42
CA ASP A 390 2.10 1.38 2.98
C ASP A 390 1.70 2.80 2.55
N GLN A 391 1.67 3.03 1.25
CA GLN A 391 1.24 4.29 0.64
C GLN A 391 -0.28 4.46 0.56
N SER A 392 -1.06 3.54 1.15
CA SER A 392 -2.52 3.67 1.13
C SER A 392 -2.97 4.96 1.83
N PRO A 393 -4.03 5.65 1.37
CA PRO A 393 -4.49 6.87 2.03
C PRO A 393 -4.77 6.63 3.52
N ILE A 394 -4.39 7.57 4.40
CA ILE A 394 -4.70 7.48 5.84
C ILE A 394 -6.21 7.46 6.13
N GLY A 395 -7.02 7.91 5.17
CA GLY A 395 -8.46 7.73 5.13
C GLY A 395 -9.02 8.08 3.76
N ARG A 396 -10.18 7.50 3.45
CA ARG A 396 -10.88 7.71 2.16
C ARG A 396 -11.95 8.81 2.21
N THR A 397 -12.02 9.54 3.33
CA THR A 397 -13.04 10.57 3.54
C THR A 397 -12.39 11.85 4.07
N PRO A 398 -13.03 13.02 3.84
CA PRO A 398 -12.55 14.31 4.34
C PRO A 398 -12.51 14.43 5.88
N ARG A 399 -13.10 13.46 6.57
CA ARG A 399 -13.10 13.35 8.04
C ARG A 399 -11.77 12.87 8.60
N SER A 400 -10.96 12.21 7.78
CA SER A 400 -9.61 11.81 8.17
C SER A 400 -8.64 12.94 7.83
N ASN A 401 -7.73 13.23 8.75
CA ASN A 401 -6.69 14.25 8.60
C ASN A 401 -5.50 13.90 9.52
N PRO A 402 -4.34 14.57 9.37
CA PRO A 402 -3.17 14.31 10.20
C PRO A 402 -3.48 14.36 11.70
N ALA A 403 -4.31 15.31 12.14
CA ALA A 403 -4.62 15.48 13.55
C ALA A 403 -5.49 14.35 14.15
N THR A 404 -6.45 13.84 13.38
CA THR A 404 -7.30 12.71 13.79
C THR A 404 -6.54 11.40 13.74
N TYR A 405 -5.69 11.19 12.73
CA TYR A 405 -4.94 9.94 12.56
C TYR A 405 -3.89 9.74 13.66
N THR A 406 -3.09 10.78 13.95
CA THR A 406 -2.13 10.77 15.07
C THR A 406 -2.80 10.80 16.45
N GLY A 407 -4.11 11.08 16.49
CA GLY A 407 -4.89 11.23 17.70
C GLY A 407 -4.53 12.47 18.52
N VAL A 408 -3.75 13.42 17.98
CA VAL A 408 -3.47 14.71 18.65
C VAL A 408 -4.75 15.55 18.77
N PHE A 409 -5.70 15.38 17.83
CA PHE A 409 -6.96 16.10 17.87
C PHE A 409 -7.82 15.77 19.10
N ASN A 410 -7.69 14.57 19.67
CA ASN A 410 -8.35 14.23 20.92
C ASN A 410 -7.85 15.10 22.08
N ASP A 411 -6.53 15.25 22.18
CA ASP A 411 -5.89 16.07 23.22
C ASP A 411 -6.24 17.56 23.04
N ILE A 412 -6.30 18.05 21.80
CA ILE A 412 -6.73 19.41 21.47
C ILE A 412 -8.20 19.64 21.87
N ARG A 413 -9.11 18.70 21.58
CA ARG A 413 -10.52 18.83 21.96
C ARG A 413 -10.72 18.83 23.48
N ASP A 414 -9.94 18.03 24.20
CA ASP A 414 -9.95 18.01 25.66
C ASP A 414 -9.49 19.36 26.23
N LEU A 415 -8.46 19.97 25.63
CA LEU A 415 -8.01 21.32 25.98
C LEU A 415 -9.09 22.37 25.76
N TYR A 416 -9.75 22.37 24.59
CA TYR A 416 -10.84 23.33 24.31
C TYR A 416 -12.01 23.20 25.27
N ALA A 417 -12.36 21.97 25.68
CA ALA A 417 -13.39 21.72 26.68
C ALA A 417 -13.04 22.27 28.08
N GLN A 418 -11.75 22.52 28.35
CA GLN A 418 -11.29 23.07 29.63
C GLN A 418 -11.29 24.60 29.68
N THR A 419 -11.48 25.29 28.54
CA THR A 419 -11.55 26.76 28.47
C THR A 419 -12.72 27.31 29.29
N SER A 420 -12.59 28.57 29.75
CA SER A 420 -13.63 29.25 30.53
C SER A 420 -14.95 29.33 29.78
N ASP A 421 -14.89 29.62 28.47
CA ASP A 421 -16.08 29.82 27.64
C ASP A 421 -16.79 28.49 27.37
N ALA A 422 -16.03 27.42 27.12
CA ALA A 422 -16.60 26.08 27.00
C ALA A 422 -17.29 25.64 28.30
N LYS A 423 -16.63 25.83 29.45
CA LYS A 423 -17.20 25.48 30.77
C LYS A 423 -18.49 26.25 31.06
N LYS A 424 -18.53 27.55 30.80
CA LYS A 424 -19.75 28.37 30.95
C LYS A 424 -20.90 27.89 30.07
N LYS A 425 -20.60 27.50 28.83
CA LYS A 425 -21.60 26.97 27.86
C LYS A 425 -21.92 25.47 28.06
N GLY A 426 -21.30 24.79 29.04
CA GLY A 426 -21.48 23.35 29.27
C GLY A 426 -20.92 22.44 28.17
N TYR A 427 -20.00 22.96 27.34
CA TYR A 427 -19.42 22.22 26.23
C TYR A 427 -18.36 21.23 26.70
N LYS A 428 -18.46 20.00 26.20
CA LYS A 428 -17.49 18.92 26.40
C LYS A 428 -16.68 18.68 25.12
N ALA A 429 -15.64 17.84 25.18
CA ALA A 429 -14.80 17.50 24.04
C ALA A 429 -15.57 17.02 22.79
N ASN A 430 -16.75 16.41 22.97
CA ASN A 430 -17.62 15.97 21.87
C ASN A 430 -18.19 17.14 21.04
N ARG A 431 -18.41 18.31 21.65
CA ARG A 431 -18.89 19.52 20.93
C ARG A 431 -17.86 19.96 19.88
N PHE A 432 -16.58 19.84 20.21
CA PHE A 432 -15.46 20.20 19.32
C PHE A 432 -15.08 19.10 18.33
N SER A 433 -15.87 18.02 18.23
CA SER A 433 -15.66 16.97 17.22
C SER A 433 -16.51 17.24 15.98
N PHE A 434 -15.88 17.40 14.82
CA PHE A 434 -16.61 17.49 13.55
C PHE A 434 -17.29 16.16 13.14
N ASN A 435 -16.94 15.04 13.77
CA ASN A 435 -17.52 13.72 13.50
C ASN A 435 -18.82 13.44 14.26
N VAL A 436 -19.17 14.25 15.26
CA VAL A 436 -20.30 14.00 16.18
C VAL A 436 -21.34 15.13 16.05
N LYS A 437 -22.62 14.77 16.09
CA LYS A 437 -23.71 15.75 16.14
C LYS A 437 -23.58 16.63 17.39
N GLY A 438 -23.82 17.93 17.23
CA GLY A 438 -23.76 18.89 18.31
C GLY A 438 -23.09 20.20 17.90
N GLY A 439 -21.77 20.18 17.66
CA GLY A 439 -21.01 21.38 17.28
C GLY A 439 -20.62 21.47 15.82
N ARG A 440 -20.72 20.36 15.07
CA ARG A 440 -20.43 20.34 13.63
C ARG A 440 -21.47 21.12 12.82
N CYS A 441 -21.11 21.49 11.59
CA CYS A 441 -22.07 21.99 10.62
C CYS A 441 -22.96 20.83 10.14
N GLU A 442 -24.28 20.97 10.29
CA GLU A 442 -25.25 19.93 9.89
C GLU A 442 -25.45 19.87 8.36
N ALA A 443 -25.10 20.92 7.62
CA ALA A 443 -25.24 20.96 6.17
C ALA A 443 -24.28 19.99 5.46
N CYS A 444 -23.00 20.03 5.83
CA CYS A 444 -21.97 19.12 5.33
C CYS A 444 -21.71 17.95 6.30
N GLN A 445 -22.50 17.80 7.35
CA GLN A 445 -22.32 16.80 8.40
C GLN A 445 -20.88 16.75 8.97
N GLY A 446 -20.20 17.91 9.01
CA GLY A 446 -18.84 18.09 9.51
C GLY A 446 -17.71 17.91 8.49
N ASP A 447 -18.01 17.58 7.23
CA ASP A 447 -16.98 17.36 6.21
C ASP A 447 -16.33 18.67 5.74
N GLY A 448 -17.05 19.79 5.83
CA GLY A 448 -16.60 21.11 5.37
C GLY A 448 -16.68 21.30 3.86
N ILE A 449 -16.71 20.21 3.10
CA ILE A 449 -16.88 20.16 1.65
C ILE A 449 -18.09 19.31 1.28
N VAL A 450 -18.65 19.55 0.10
CA VAL A 450 -19.74 18.80 -0.49
C VAL A 450 -19.24 18.18 -1.79
N LYS A 451 -19.50 16.89 -1.98
CA LYS A 451 -19.14 16.17 -3.20
C LYS A 451 -20.20 16.44 -4.27
N ILE A 452 -19.77 16.90 -5.43
CA ILE A 452 -20.58 17.04 -6.64
C ILE A 452 -20.22 15.88 -7.56
N GLU A 453 -21.20 15.03 -7.86
CA GLU A 453 -21.01 13.92 -8.77
C GLU A 453 -20.95 14.42 -10.22
N MET A 454 -19.92 14.01 -10.94
CA MET A 454 -19.72 14.34 -12.35
C MET A 454 -19.88 13.08 -13.19
N HIS A 455 -20.57 13.18 -14.34
CA HIS A 455 -20.90 11.99 -15.13
C HIS A 455 -19.70 11.37 -15.88
N PHE A 456 -18.74 12.20 -16.32
CA PHE A 456 -17.61 11.77 -17.15
C PHE A 456 -16.24 12.21 -16.62
N LEU A 457 -16.23 13.11 -15.64
CA LEU A 457 -15.03 13.60 -14.99
C LEU A 457 -14.97 13.05 -13.57
N ALA A 458 -13.79 13.13 -12.96
CA ALA A 458 -13.66 12.83 -11.54
C ALA A 458 -14.56 13.76 -10.72
N ASP A 459 -15.19 13.21 -9.68
CA ASP A 459 -16.06 13.97 -8.78
C ASP A 459 -15.31 15.17 -8.16
N VAL A 460 -16.01 16.29 -8.05
CA VAL A 460 -15.43 17.54 -7.56
C VAL A 460 -15.92 17.83 -6.15
N TYR A 461 -15.02 18.30 -5.29
CA TYR A 461 -15.37 18.71 -3.93
C TYR A 461 -15.41 20.23 -3.85
N VAL A 462 -16.54 20.79 -3.43
CA VAL A 462 -16.72 22.23 -3.24
C VAL A 462 -16.86 22.58 -1.77
N PRO A 463 -16.35 23.74 -1.31
CA PRO A 463 -16.59 24.22 0.05
C PRO A 463 -18.09 24.29 0.37
N CYS A 464 -18.48 23.87 1.56
CA CYS A 464 -19.88 23.92 2.00
C CYS A 464 -20.38 25.37 2.07
N ASP A 465 -21.53 25.66 1.47
CA ASP A 465 -22.06 27.02 1.42
C ASP A 465 -22.45 27.62 2.78
N ILE A 466 -22.73 26.77 3.78
CA ILE A 466 -23.21 27.20 5.10
C ILE A 466 -22.06 27.52 6.04
N CYS A 467 -21.08 26.62 6.19
CA CYS A 467 -19.92 26.85 7.06
C CYS A 467 -18.70 27.40 6.33
N LYS A 468 -18.76 27.56 5.00
CA LYS A 468 -17.65 28.02 4.16
C LYS A 468 -16.35 27.24 4.39
N GLY A 469 -16.46 25.92 4.55
CA GLY A 469 -15.31 25.05 4.84
C GLY A 469 -15.00 24.83 6.32
N GLN A 470 -15.57 25.62 7.23
CA GLN A 470 -15.16 25.64 8.65
C GLN A 470 -15.54 24.38 9.44
N ARG A 471 -16.34 23.46 8.89
CA ARG A 471 -16.80 22.19 9.52
C ARG A 471 -17.67 22.32 10.78
N TYR A 472 -17.73 23.48 11.42
CA TYR A 472 -18.46 23.74 12.65
C TYR A 472 -19.60 24.75 12.48
N ASN A 473 -20.52 24.77 13.44
CA ASN A 473 -21.49 25.85 13.57
C ASN A 473 -20.89 27.06 14.29
N ARG A 474 -21.51 28.23 14.12
CA ARG A 474 -21.01 29.50 14.66
C ARG A 474 -20.81 29.47 16.18
N GLU A 475 -21.77 28.92 16.92
CA GLU A 475 -21.73 28.82 18.39
C GLU A 475 -20.50 28.07 18.93
N THR A 476 -20.03 27.06 18.19
CA THR A 476 -18.86 26.27 18.56
C THR A 476 -17.56 27.03 18.28
N LEU A 477 -17.54 27.83 17.21
CA LEU A 477 -16.39 28.67 16.83
C LEU A 477 -16.22 29.92 17.72
N ASP A 478 -17.22 30.28 18.52
CA ASP A 478 -17.10 31.34 19.52
C ASP A 478 -16.09 31.01 20.62
N VAL A 479 -15.86 29.73 20.91
CA VAL A 479 -14.92 29.31 21.95
C VAL A 479 -13.49 29.42 21.44
N LYS A 480 -12.67 30.20 22.14
CA LYS A 480 -11.29 30.47 21.75
C LYS A 480 -10.30 30.00 22.81
N PHE A 481 -9.14 29.55 22.34
CA PHE A 481 -7.95 29.29 23.13
C PHE A 481 -6.80 30.13 22.56
N LYS A 482 -6.10 30.91 23.40
CA LYS A 482 -5.10 31.90 22.96
C LYS A 482 -5.57 32.75 21.75
N GLY A 483 -6.84 33.16 21.74
CA GLY A 483 -7.44 33.99 20.68
C GLY A 483 -7.86 33.26 19.39
N LYS A 484 -7.62 31.95 19.28
CA LYS A 484 -7.93 31.12 18.10
C LYS A 484 -9.06 30.13 18.39
N ASN A 485 -10.01 29.98 17.48
CA ASN A 485 -11.05 28.97 17.60
C ASN A 485 -10.54 27.58 17.15
N ILE A 486 -11.35 26.53 17.32
CA ILE A 486 -10.95 25.15 17.00
C ILE A 486 -10.63 24.95 15.51
N TYR A 487 -11.31 25.66 14.61
CA TYR A 487 -11.05 25.60 13.17
C TYR A 487 -9.75 26.33 12.83
N ASP A 488 -9.50 27.50 13.42
CA ASP A 488 -8.24 28.23 13.20
C ASP A 488 -7.02 27.38 13.58
N VAL A 489 -7.12 26.57 14.65
CA VAL A 489 -6.08 25.61 15.05
C VAL A 489 -5.93 24.49 14.03
N LEU A 490 -7.03 23.99 13.46
CA LEU A 490 -6.96 22.97 12.40
C LEU A 490 -6.35 23.52 11.10
N GLU A 491 -6.42 24.83 10.86
CA GLU A 491 -5.79 25.48 9.71
C GLU A 491 -4.31 25.81 9.90
N MET A 492 -3.77 25.69 11.12
CA MET A 492 -2.34 25.84 11.38
C MET A 492 -1.55 24.70 10.74
N THR A 493 -0.35 25.05 10.27
CA THR A 493 0.68 24.08 9.93
C THR A 493 1.14 23.33 11.19
N VAL A 494 1.80 22.18 11.01
CA VAL A 494 2.34 21.40 12.14
C VAL A 494 3.37 22.23 12.93
N ASP A 495 4.21 23.01 12.24
CA ASP A 495 5.24 23.83 12.89
C ASP A 495 4.65 25.03 13.64
N GLU A 496 3.66 25.72 13.05
CA GLU A 496 2.92 26.77 13.78
C GLU A 496 2.21 26.21 15.01
N ALA A 497 1.62 25.01 14.89
CA ALA A 497 0.97 24.36 16.00
C ALA A 497 1.95 23.92 17.10
N LEU A 498 3.19 23.53 16.73
CA LEU A 498 4.25 23.20 17.68
C LEU A 498 4.58 24.38 18.58
N GLU A 499 4.75 25.58 17.99
CA GLU A 499 4.98 26.81 18.73
C GLU A 499 3.75 27.21 19.55
N PHE A 500 2.56 27.10 18.96
CA PHE A 500 1.31 27.47 19.63
C PHE A 500 1.00 26.62 20.88
N PHE A 501 1.36 25.34 20.86
CA PHE A 501 1.15 24.38 21.95
C PHE A 501 2.42 24.09 22.78
N ASP A 502 3.42 24.97 22.75
CA ASP A 502 4.68 24.87 23.51
C ASP A 502 4.53 24.38 24.97
N SER A 503 3.51 24.88 25.67
CA SER A 503 3.24 24.59 27.08
C SER A 503 2.54 23.26 27.33
N HIS A 504 2.14 22.53 26.29
CA HIS A 504 1.33 21.31 26.38
C HIS A 504 2.09 20.08 25.90
N THR A 505 2.98 19.56 26.76
CA THR A 505 3.92 18.47 26.44
C THR A 505 3.31 17.26 25.72
N LYS A 506 2.08 16.87 26.04
CA LYS A 506 1.40 15.73 25.38
C LYS A 506 1.08 16.03 23.91
N ILE A 507 0.64 17.25 23.60
CA ILE A 507 0.36 17.71 22.24
C ILE A 507 1.68 17.91 21.49
N THR A 508 2.63 18.64 22.08
CA THR A 508 3.94 18.95 21.48
C THR A 508 4.69 17.69 21.07
N LYS A 509 4.67 16.62 21.88
CA LYS A 509 5.33 15.34 21.54
C LYS A 509 4.80 14.73 20.24
N LYS A 510 3.48 14.75 20.01
CA LYS A 510 2.86 14.20 18.78
C LYS A 510 3.09 15.10 17.57
N LEU A 511 3.01 16.41 17.75
CA LEU A 511 3.29 17.35 16.68
C LEU A 511 4.77 17.30 16.27
N LYS A 512 5.67 17.12 17.25
CA LYS A 512 7.10 17.04 16.99
C LYS A 512 7.43 15.83 16.12
N THR A 513 6.78 14.69 16.35
CA THR A 513 6.97 13.53 15.48
C THR A 513 6.51 13.76 14.04
N LEU A 514 5.50 14.61 13.80
CA LEU A 514 5.09 14.99 12.43
C LEU A 514 6.13 15.91 11.78
N SER A 515 6.64 16.90 12.53
CA SER A 515 7.70 17.80 12.05
C SER A 515 9.02 17.04 11.78
N ASP A 516 9.42 16.15 12.69
CA ASP A 516 10.64 15.33 12.58
C ASP A 516 10.64 14.40 11.34
N VAL A 517 9.46 14.00 10.82
CA VAL A 517 9.34 13.25 9.56
C VAL A 517 9.21 14.15 8.31
N GLY A 518 9.43 15.46 8.46
CA GLY A 518 9.40 16.42 7.36
C GLY A 518 8.00 16.92 6.98
N LEU A 519 6.99 16.73 7.83
CA LEU A 519 5.62 17.19 7.59
C LEU A 519 5.29 18.48 8.34
N GLY A 520 6.28 19.33 8.61
CA GLY A 520 6.09 20.62 9.30
C GLY A 520 5.10 21.55 8.57
N TYR A 521 5.08 21.47 7.25
CA TYR A 521 4.34 22.38 6.36
C TYR A 521 2.85 22.02 6.16
N ILE A 522 2.41 20.80 6.49
CA ILE A 522 1.01 20.40 6.27
C ILE A 522 0.11 20.97 7.35
N LYS A 523 -1.16 21.22 7.01
CA LYS A 523 -2.15 21.69 8.00
C LYS A 523 -2.67 20.53 8.84
N LEU A 524 -2.93 20.77 10.13
CA LEU A 524 -3.48 19.76 11.04
C LEU A 524 -4.82 19.16 10.56
N GLY A 525 -5.67 20.01 9.99
CA GLY A 525 -7.00 19.69 9.48
C GLY A 525 -7.06 19.30 8.01
N GLN A 526 -5.92 19.29 7.29
CA GLN A 526 -5.85 18.96 5.87
C GLN A 526 -6.51 17.62 5.58
N SER A 527 -7.38 17.59 4.56
CA SER A 527 -8.10 16.36 4.22
C SER A 527 -7.12 15.25 3.86
N ALA A 528 -7.36 14.04 4.38
CA ALA A 528 -6.60 12.85 4.00
C ALA A 528 -6.67 12.54 2.50
N THR A 529 -7.75 12.97 1.83
CA THR A 529 -7.94 12.76 0.38
C THR A 529 -7.07 13.68 -0.47
N THR A 530 -6.49 14.72 0.12
CA THR A 530 -5.61 15.68 -0.57
C THR A 530 -4.16 15.51 -0.16
N LEU A 531 -3.83 14.48 0.63
CA LEU A 531 -2.45 14.14 0.94
C LEU A 531 -1.89 13.25 -0.17
N SER A 532 -0.61 13.46 -0.50
CA SER A 532 0.10 12.54 -1.39
C SER A 532 0.31 11.17 -0.71
N GLY A 533 0.64 10.15 -1.51
CA GLY A 533 0.97 8.81 -0.98
C GLY A 533 2.12 8.86 0.04
N GLY A 534 3.19 9.58 -0.28
CA GLY A 534 4.34 9.79 0.60
C GLY A 534 4.02 10.62 1.85
N GLU A 535 3.14 11.63 1.76
CA GLU A 535 2.65 12.35 2.94
C GLU A 535 1.83 11.43 3.87
N ALA A 536 0.89 10.66 3.30
CA ALA A 536 0.09 9.70 4.03
C ALA A 536 0.96 8.66 4.77
N GLN A 537 1.99 8.16 4.09
CA GLN A 537 2.95 7.21 4.66
C GLN A 537 3.76 7.84 5.82
N ARG A 538 4.24 9.09 5.65
CA ARG A 538 4.96 9.83 6.71
C ARG A 538 4.07 10.12 7.92
N VAL A 539 2.78 10.40 7.75
CA VAL A 539 1.82 10.53 8.88
C VAL A 539 1.70 9.22 9.67
N LYS A 540 1.67 8.07 8.98
CA LYS A 540 1.66 6.74 9.62
C LYS A 540 2.96 6.49 10.40
N LEU A 541 4.10 6.84 9.79
CA LEU A 541 5.41 6.73 10.42
C LEU A 541 5.53 7.58 11.70
N ALA A 542 5.13 8.85 11.64
CA ALA A 542 5.07 9.74 12.80
C ALA A 542 4.22 9.16 13.93
N THR A 543 3.09 8.54 13.59
CA THR A 543 2.19 7.92 14.58
C THR A 543 2.84 6.76 15.32
N GLU A 544 3.72 6.00 14.67
CA GLU A 544 4.45 4.91 15.33
C GLU A 544 5.68 5.40 16.10
N LEU A 545 6.37 6.45 15.63
CA LEU A 545 7.45 7.11 16.39
C LEU A 545 6.96 7.72 17.71
N ALA A 546 5.71 8.19 17.74
CA ALA A 546 5.10 8.74 18.95
C ALA A 546 4.82 7.66 20.02
N LYS A 547 4.90 6.37 19.67
CA LYS A 547 4.65 5.25 20.58
C LYS A 547 5.95 4.80 21.25
N ARG A 548 5.83 4.27 22.46
CA ARG A 548 6.98 3.68 23.17
C ARG A 548 7.40 2.39 22.48
N SER A 549 8.63 2.34 21.97
CA SER A 549 9.18 1.14 21.36
C SER A 549 9.48 0.06 22.40
N THR A 550 9.27 -1.20 22.00
CA THR A 550 9.66 -2.40 22.75
C THR A 550 11.03 -2.95 22.33
N GLY A 551 11.62 -2.42 21.26
CA GLY A 551 12.84 -2.93 20.63
C GLY A 551 12.67 -4.30 19.96
N LYS A 552 11.43 -4.79 19.80
CA LYS A 552 11.10 -6.09 19.18
C LYS A 552 10.05 -5.96 18.08
N THR A 553 9.88 -4.77 17.54
CA THR A 553 8.94 -4.51 16.46
C THR A 553 9.66 -4.56 15.12
N ILE A 554 8.99 -5.13 14.10
CA ILE A 554 9.44 -5.06 12.71
C ILE A 554 8.53 -4.10 11.93
N TYR A 555 9.15 -3.15 11.25
CA TYR A 555 8.50 -2.17 10.38
C TYR A 555 8.74 -2.59 8.93
N ILE A 556 7.66 -2.65 8.15
CA ILE A 556 7.70 -2.95 6.72
C ILE A 556 7.22 -1.71 5.99
N LEU A 557 8.01 -1.21 5.05
CA LEU A 557 7.67 -0.06 4.21
C LEU A 557 7.82 -0.45 2.75
N ASP A 558 6.86 -0.04 1.93
CA ASP A 558 6.85 -0.27 0.49
C ASP A 558 7.14 1.06 -0.20
N GLU A 559 8.27 1.11 -0.91
CA GLU A 559 8.81 2.27 -1.65
C GLU A 559 8.60 3.61 -0.91
N PRO A 560 9.17 3.77 0.30
CA PRO A 560 8.98 4.98 1.08
C PRO A 560 9.59 6.25 0.48
N THR A 561 10.40 6.16 -0.59
CA THR A 561 10.92 7.33 -1.31
C THR A 561 10.06 7.83 -2.46
N THR A 562 8.96 7.15 -2.81
CA THR A 562 8.04 7.66 -3.84
C THR A 562 7.56 9.07 -3.49
N GLY A 563 7.61 10.02 -4.42
CA GLY A 563 7.17 11.38 -4.15
C GLY A 563 8.16 12.25 -3.37
N LEU A 564 9.41 11.80 -3.13
CA LEU A 564 10.35 12.49 -2.26
C LEU A 564 11.59 12.96 -3.02
N HIS A 565 11.87 14.26 -2.89
CA HIS A 565 13.15 14.84 -3.26
C HIS A 565 14.30 14.26 -2.41
N THR A 566 15.53 14.22 -2.94
CA THR A 566 16.72 13.65 -2.25
C THR A 566 16.96 14.24 -0.87
N ALA A 567 16.65 15.53 -0.68
CA ALA A 567 16.69 16.17 0.63
C ALA A 567 15.73 15.54 1.66
N ASP A 568 14.53 15.15 1.23
CA ASP A 568 13.53 14.49 2.07
C ASP A 568 13.87 13.01 2.29
N VAL A 569 14.42 12.34 1.29
CA VAL A 569 14.99 10.99 1.43
C VAL A 569 16.04 10.96 2.56
N ALA A 570 16.90 11.98 2.63
CA ALA A 570 17.88 12.10 3.71
C ALA A 570 17.22 12.21 5.10
N HIS A 571 16.09 12.91 5.22
CA HIS A 571 15.33 13.02 6.47
C HIS A 571 14.64 11.70 6.81
N LEU A 572 14.00 11.06 5.83
CA LEU A 572 13.39 9.74 5.99
C LEU A 572 14.41 8.71 6.49
N ILE A 573 15.60 8.65 5.89
CA ILE A 573 16.68 7.75 6.31
C ILE A 573 17.06 8.00 7.77
N LYS A 574 17.14 9.26 8.23
CA LYS A 574 17.41 9.57 9.66
C LYS A 574 16.32 8.98 10.56
N VAL A 575 15.06 9.11 10.16
CA VAL A 575 13.91 8.58 10.92
C VAL A 575 13.93 7.05 10.97
N LEU A 576 14.17 6.39 9.84
CA LEU A 576 14.26 4.93 9.77
C LEU A 576 15.43 4.41 10.63
N ASN A 577 16.58 5.10 10.58
CA ASN A 577 17.71 4.79 11.44
C ASN A 577 17.38 4.98 12.93
N ALA A 578 16.58 5.99 13.30
CA ALA A 578 16.14 6.17 14.69
C ALA A 578 15.29 4.99 15.18
N LEU A 579 14.43 4.44 14.32
CA LEU A 579 13.67 3.21 14.65
C LEU A 579 14.61 2.02 14.88
N VAL A 580 15.58 1.81 14.01
CA VAL A 580 16.55 0.69 14.14
C VAL A 580 17.43 0.87 15.38
N ASN A 581 17.86 2.09 15.69
CA ASN A 581 18.70 2.40 16.85
C ASN A 581 18.01 2.09 18.20
N THR A 582 16.68 2.05 18.24
CA THR A 582 15.91 1.62 19.42
C THR A 582 15.76 0.09 19.52
N GLY A 583 16.41 -0.66 18.65
CA GLY A 583 16.44 -2.13 18.63
C GLY A 583 15.46 -2.78 17.64
N ASN A 584 14.61 -1.99 16.99
CA ASN A 584 13.63 -2.51 16.02
C ASN A 584 14.31 -2.92 14.70
N THR A 585 13.54 -3.63 13.88
CA THR A 585 13.94 -3.99 12.52
C THR A 585 13.13 -3.17 11.53
N VAL A 586 13.78 -2.65 10.50
CA VAL A 586 13.11 -1.93 9.40
C VAL A 586 13.41 -2.70 8.12
N VAL A 587 12.36 -3.09 7.40
CA VAL A 587 12.42 -3.72 6.08
C VAL A 587 11.79 -2.76 5.08
N VAL A 588 12.54 -2.36 4.07
CA VAL A 588 12.04 -1.52 2.97
C VAL A 588 12.09 -2.29 1.67
N ILE A 589 11.05 -2.18 0.86
CA ILE A 589 11.14 -2.47 -0.57
C ILE A 589 11.59 -1.17 -1.24
N GLU A 590 12.72 -1.18 -1.92
CA GLU A 590 13.26 0.04 -2.51
C GLU A 590 13.99 -0.18 -3.83
N HIS A 591 13.97 0.90 -4.61
CA HIS A 591 14.73 1.08 -5.84
C HIS A 591 15.72 2.25 -5.74
N ASN A 592 15.48 3.19 -4.81
CA ASN A 592 16.34 4.35 -4.62
C ASN A 592 17.71 3.95 -4.03
N LEU A 593 18.77 4.22 -4.79
CA LEU A 593 20.13 3.83 -4.44
C LEU A 593 20.67 4.52 -3.17
N ASP A 594 20.17 5.71 -2.82
CA ASP A 594 20.55 6.38 -1.57
C ASP A 594 20.00 5.69 -0.33
N VAL A 595 18.80 5.08 -0.42
CA VAL A 595 18.28 4.25 0.66
C VAL A 595 19.02 2.92 0.69
N ILE A 596 19.23 2.30 -0.47
CA ILE A 596 19.88 0.98 -0.55
C ILE A 596 21.32 1.03 -0.02
N LYS A 597 22.11 2.05 -0.38
CA LYS A 597 23.49 2.20 0.11
C LYS A 597 23.58 2.44 1.62
N THR A 598 22.52 2.96 2.24
CA THR A 598 22.47 3.22 3.69
C THR A 598 21.95 2.03 4.51
N ALA A 599 21.39 1.01 3.86
CA ALA A 599 20.90 -0.20 4.52
C ALA A 599 22.03 -1.03 5.15
N ASP A 600 21.75 -1.74 6.24
CA ASP A 600 22.70 -2.65 6.89
C ASP A 600 22.76 -4.03 6.22
N TYR A 601 21.72 -4.40 5.48
CA TYR A 601 21.58 -5.67 4.80
C TYR A 601 20.67 -5.52 3.57
N ILE A 602 21.01 -6.19 2.47
CA ILE A 602 20.26 -6.23 1.22
C ILE A 602 19.83 -7.68 0.96
N ILE A 603 18.62 -7.83 0.44
CA ILE A 603 18.11 -9.06 -0.19
C ILE A 603 17.71 -8.70 -1.62
N ASP A 604 18.50 -9.14 -2.59
CA ASP A 604 18.29 -8.82 -4.00
C ASP A 604 17.55 -9.96 -4.72
N LEU A 605 16.43 -9.63 -5.36
CA LEU A 605 15.58 -10.56 -6.09
C LEU A 605 15.67 -10.38 -7.60
N GLY A 606 15.66 -11.48 -8.34
CA GLY A 606 15.79 -11.46 -9.79
C GLY A 606 16.06 -12.86 -10.37
N PRO A 607 16.92 -13.00 -11.39
CA PRO A 607 17.68 -11.92 -12.06
C PRO A 607 16.79 -10.99 -12.90
N GLU A 608 15.68 -11.50 -13.43
CA GLU A 608 14.74 -10.74 -14.27
C GLU A 608 13.37 -10.54 -13.60
N GLY A 609 12.44 -9.89 -14.31
CA GLY A 609 11.03 -9.80 -13.93
C GLY A 609 10.21 -11.03 -14.34
N GLY A 610 9.02 -11.19 -13.75
CA GLY A 610 8.05 -12.20 -14.17
C GLY A 610 8.57 -13.63 -14.05
N LYS A 611 8.42 -14.44 -15.10
CA LYS A 611 8.83 -15.86 -15.08
C LYS A 611 10.33 -16.06 -14.88
N GLY A 612 11.15 -15.12 -15.35
CA GLY A 612 12.62 -15.13 -15.22
C GLY A 612 13.13 -14.65 -13.85
N GLY A 613 12.22 -14.16 -13.00
CA GLY A 613 12.51 -13.73 -11.64
C GLY A 613 12.14 -14.76 -10.56
N GLY A 614 12.00 -14.26 -9.34
CA GLY A 614 11.55 -15.04 -8.19
C GLY A 614 12.64 -15.85 -7.50
N CYS A 615 13.91 -15.60 -7.84
CA CYS A 615 15.08 -16.16 -7.17
C CYS A 615 15.80 -15.10 -6.33
N ILE A 616 16.59 -15.54 -5.36
CA ILE A 616 17.55 -14.69 -4.64
C ILE A 616 18.81 -14.62 -5.50
N VAL A 617 19.20 -13.42 -5.91
CA VAL A 617 20.43 -13.19 -6.68
C VAL A 617 21.59 -12.97 -5.73
N ALA A 618 21.41 -12.12 -4.72
CA ALA A 618 22.43 -11.81 -3.74
C ALA A 618 21.80 -11.45 -2.39
N THR A 619 22.51 -11.75 -1.30
CA THR A 619 22.17 -11.24 0.04
C THR A 619 23.43 -10.88 0.78
N GLY A 620 23.41 -9.81 1.58
CA GLY A 620 24.57 -9.40 2.34
C GLY A 620 24.54 -7.92 2.67
N THR A 621 25.69 -7.38 3.03
CA THR A 621 25.91 -5.93 3.08
C THR A 621 25.86 -5.33 1.66
N PRO A 622 25.57 -4.02 1.52
CA PRO A 622 25.72 -3.29 0.27
C PRO A 622 27.04 -3.54 -0.47
N GLU A 623 28.17 -3.63 0.24
CA GLU A 623 29.47 -3.91 -0.37
C GLU A 623 29.58 -5.33 -0.90
N GLU A 624 29.02 -6.32 -0.21
CA GLU A 624 29.01 -7.72 -0.66
C GLU A 624 28.11 -7.87 -1.90
N VAL A 625 26.92 -7.23 -1.91
CA VAL A 625 26.02 -7.26 -3.08
C VAL A 625 26.63 -6.54 -4.27
N ALA A 626 27.36 -5.43 -4.06
CA ALA A 626 28.06 -4.71 -5.12
C ALA A 626 29.18 -5.52 -5.83
N GLN A 627 29.62 -6.62 -5.23
CA GLN A 627 30.61 -7.53 -5.82
C GLN A 627 29.98 -8.63 -6.69
N VAL A 628 28.66 -8.84 -6.62
CA VAL A 628 27.96 -9.88 -7.38
C VAL A 628 27.65 -9.36 -8.78
N GLU A 629 28.29 -9.93 -9.80
CA GLU A 629 28.12 -9.50 -11.20
C GLU A 629 26.71 -9.76 -11.75
N GLU A 630 26.03 -10.82 -11.28
CA GLU A 630 24.67 -11.15 -11.70
C GLU A 630 23.60 -10.21 -11.10
N SER A 631 23.95 -9.45 -10.06
CA SER A 631 23.03 -8.51 -9.41
C SER A 631 23.03 -7.18 -10.15
N TYR A 632 21.93 -6.86 -10.83
CA TYR A 632 21.75 -5.52 -11.40
C TYR A 632 21.82 -4.44 -10.32
N THR A 633 21.23 -4.67 -9.15
CA THR A 633 21.37 -3.72 -8.03
C THR A 633 22.83 -3.55 -7.63
N GLY A 634 23.60 -4.64 -7.54
CA GLY A 634 25.04 -4.62 -7.26
C GLY A 634 25.85 -3.81 -8.27
N GLN A 635 25.58 -3.98 -9.57
CA GLN A 635 26.25 -3.24 -10.65
C GLN A 635 26.10 -1.72 -10.54
N TYR A 636 24.90 -1.23 -10.20
CA TYR A 636 24.65 0.20 -10.01
C TYR A 636 25.19 0.70 -8.67
N LEU A 637 25.03 -0.08 -7.61
CA LEU A 637 25.50 0.25 -6.27
C LEU A 637 27.03 0.38 -6.22
N LYS A 638 27.76 -0.44 -6.99
CA LYS A 638 29.22 -0.37 -7.13
C LYS A 638 29.70 1.00 -7.62
N LYS A 639 28.93 1.71 -8.47
CA LYS A 639 29.31 3.05 -8.97
C LYS A 639 29.20 4.14 -7.90
N ILE A 640 28.42 3.90 -6.85
CA ILE A 640 28.10 4.88 -5.79
C ILE A 640 28.92 4.62 -4.52
N LEU A 641 29.28 3.36 -4.26
CA LEU A 641 30.07 2.98 -3.08
C LEU A 641 31.59 3.17 -3.24
N VAL A 642 32.09 3.33 -4.47
CA VAL A 642 33.52 3.42 -4.81
C VAL A 642 34.04 4.85 -4.71
#